data_AF-A0A7W3AHC6-F1
#
_entry.id   AF-A0A7W3AHC6-F1
#
_cell.length_a   1.000
_cell.length_b   1.000
_cell.length_c   1.000
_cell.angle_alpha   90.00
_cell.angle_beta   90.00
_cell.angle_gamma   90.00
#
_symmetry.space_group_name_H-M   'P 1'
#
loop_
_entity.id
_entity.type
_entity.pdbx_description
1 polymer ?
#
loop_
_entity_poly.entity_id
_entity_poly.type
_entity_poly.pdbx_seq_one_letter_code
_entity_poly.pdbx_strand_id
1 'polypeptide(L)'
;MSTIVIFLAALLACSLLAGWLIKTRTRRRQLPWANAFADAQTRKLTSEERSAVENYLDSLTQVLQVPGPTGASTAPVSLTLNAESNNVMMLTHAITRYGISTDDPNKWRYYLDSVEVHLPPFWEQYINDENTVELIHTDSLPLVISLNGHTLQEYMQETRGYALQPVPSTQASIRGEESEQIELLNIRKETHEEYALSRPRGLREALLIVASFLMFFFCLITPDVFVLWLAGGALLLLGAGLWGLFAPPAKSSLREIHCLRGTPRRWGLFGENDQEQINNISLGIIDLVYPAHWQPYIAQDLGQQTDIDIYLDRHVVRQGRYLSLHDEVKNFPLQHWLRSTVIAAGSLLVLFMLLFWIPLDMPLKFTLSWMKGAQTIEATSVKQLADAGVRVGDTLRLSGTGMCNIRTSGTWSAKTNSPFLPFDCSQIIWNDARSLPLPESELVNKATALTEAVNRQLHPKPDDESRVSASLRSAIQKSGMVLLDDFGDIVLKTADLCAAKDDCVRLKNALVNLGNSKDWDALVKRANAGKLDGVNVLLRPVSAESLDNLVETSTAPFITHETARAAQSLNSPAPGGFLIVSDEGSDLVDQPWPAVSLYDYPPQEQWNAFQKLAQMLMHTPFNAEGIVTKIFTDANGTQHIGLHPIPDRSGLWRYLGTTLLLLTMLGSTIYNGVQAWRRCQRHRTRMLKIQEYYENCLNSKLLTSSESLIE
;
A
#
# COMPACT_ATOMS: atom_id res chain seq x y z
N MET A 1 -12.40 2.25 -6.30
CA MET A 1 -11.52 1.19 -5.75
C MET A 1 -10.30 0.85 -6.63
N SER A 2 -10.29 1.08 -7.96
CA SER A 2 -9.15 0.67 -8.83
C SER A 2 -8.04 1.72 -9.02
N THR A 3 -8.34 3.01 -9.01
CA THR A 3 -7.37 4.07 -9.37
C THR A 3 -6.29 4.34 -8.32
N ILE A 4 -6.63 4.25 -7.03
CA ILE A 4 -5.71 4.53 -5.92
C ILE A 4 -4.60 3.47 -5.83
N VAL A 5 -4.93 2.21 -6.10
CA VAL A 5 -3.97 1.09 -6.09
C VAL A 5 -2.96 1.25 -7.22
N ILE A 6 -3.41 1.64 -8.41
CA ILE A 6 -2.54 1.88 -9.56
C ILE A 6 -1.59 3.06 -9.30
N PHE A 7 -2.09 4.13 -8.68
CA PHE A 7 -1.28 5.30 -8.36
C PHE A 7 -0.16 5.00 -7.36
N LEU A 8 -0.47 4.21 -6.32
CA LEU A 8 0.51 3.79 -5.32
C LEU A 8 1.56 2.82 -5.90
N ALA A 9 1.15 1.90 -6.76
CA ALA A 9 2.07 1.00 -7.46
C ALA A 9 3.00 1.78 -8.41
N ALA A 10 2.48 2.78 -9.12
CA ALA A 10 3.27 3.64 -9.99
C ALA A 10 4.27 4.50 -9.19
N LEU A 11 3.86 5.06 -8.05
CA LEU A 11 4.74 5.82 -7.16
C LEU A 11 5.90 4.96 -6.62
N LEU A 12 5.61 3.72 -6.21
CA LEU A 12 6.64 2.77 -5.77
C LEU A 12 7.60 2.39 -6.89
N ALA A 13 7.09 2.13 -8.11
CA ALA A 13 7.94 1.85 -9.26
C ALA A 13 8.85 3.04 -9.64
N CYS A 14 8.30 4.26 -9.64
CA CYS A 14 9.05 5.48 -9.93
C CYS A 14 10.13 5.78 -8.87
N SER A 15 9.85 5.55 -7.59
CA SER A 15 10.83 5.74 -6.52
C SER A 15 11.97 4.71 -6.56
N LEU A 16 11.69 3.45 -6.92
CA LEU A 16 12.73 2.44 -7.11
C LEU A 16 13.62 2.76 -8.31
N LEU A 17 13.03 3.23 -9.42
CA LEU A 17 13.77 3.69 -10.60
C LEU A 17 14.65 4.91 -10.28
N ALA A 18 14.11 5.88 -9.54
CA ALA A 18 14.87 7.06 -9.10
C ALA A 18 16.04 6.65 -8.17
N GLY A 19 15.81 5.74 -7.23
CA GLY A 19 16.86 5.22 -6.34
C GLY A 19 17.97 4.47 -7.10
N TRP A 20 17.60 3.71 -8.14
CA TRP A 20 18.55 3.02 -9.00
C TRP A 20 19.36 4.00 -9.88
N LEU A 21 18.72 5.02 -10.43
CA LEU A 21 19.38 6.10 -11.19
C LEU A 21 20.33 6.93 -10.33
N ILE A 22 19.97 7.24 -9.08
CA ILE A 22 20.83 7.96 -8.16
C ILE A 22 22.05 7.10 -7.79
N LYS A 23 21.84 5.81 -7.49
CA LYS A 23 22.93 4.89 -7.13
C LYS A 23 23.91 4.64 -8.28
N THR A 24 23.42 4.60 -9.52
CA THR A 24 24.27 4.47 -10.71
C THR A 24 25.01 5.76 -11.02
N ARG A 25 24.39 6.93 -10.82
CA ARG A 25 25.07 8.24 -10.92
C ARG A 25 26.13 8.45 -9.85
N THR A 26 25.89 8.07 -8.60
CA THR A 26 26.88 8.21 -7.52
C THR A 26 28.07 7.28 -7.73
N ARG A 27 27.87 6.07 -8.26
CA ARG A 27 28.99 5.19 -8.67
C ARG A 27 29.83 5.78 -9.81
N ARG A 28 29.23 6.49 -10.77
CA ARG A 28 29.98 7.14 -11.86
C ARG A 28 30.79 8.37 -11.41
N ARG A 29 30.47 8.97 -10.27
CA ARG A 29 31.19 10.12 -9.69
C ARG A 29 32.34 9.73 -8.74
N GLN A 30 32.60 8.45 -8.53
CA GLN A 30 33.66 7.94 -7.64
C GLN A 30 34.96 7.59 -8.39
N LEU A 31 35.40 8.43 -9.33
CA LEU A 31 36.82 8.48 -9.69
C LEU A 31 37.44 9.58 -8.82
N PRO A 32 38.23 9.25 -7.78
CA PRO A 32 38.69 10.21 -6.78
C PRO A 32 39.57 11.33 -7.36
N TRP A 33 40.11 11.17 -8.58
CA TRP A 33 41.09 12.08 -9.17
C TRP A 33 40.51 13.22 -10.02
N ALA A 34 39.23 13.17 -10.39
CA ALA A 34 38.63 14.17 -11.29
C ALA A 34 38.62 15.61 -10.73
N ASN A 35 38.75 15.77 -9.41
CA ASN A 35 38.80 17.07 -8.75
C ASN A 35 40.23 17.59 -8.51
N ALA A 36 41.28 16.76 -8.69
CA ALA A 36 42.66 17.12 -8.35
C ALA A 36 43.30 18.05 -9.38
N PHE A 37 42.87 17.99 -10.64
CA PHE A 37 43.45 18.75 -11.76
C PHE A 37 42.41 19.69 -12.41
N ALA A 38 41.64 20.40 -11.59
CA ALA A 38 40.54 21.26 -12.06
C ALA A 38 41.00 22.42 -12.96
N ASP A 39 42.24 22.90 -12.78
CA ASP A 39 42.82 24.02 -13.53
C ASP A 39 43.63 23.58 -14.77
N ALA A 40 43.69 22.28 -15.08
CA ALA A 40 44.48 21.76 -16.19
C ALA A 40 43.82 22.01 -17.56
N GLN A 41 44.61 22.40 -18.56
CA GLN A 41 44.13 22.56 -19.93
C GLN A 41 43.92 21.19 -20.58
N THR A 42 42.80 20.99 -21.28
CA THR A 42 42.49 19.70 -21.90
C THR A 42 42.63 19.75 -23.42
N ARG A 43 43.27 18.73 -24.01
CA ARG A 43 43.32 18.48 -25.46
C ARG A 43 42.91 17.04 -25.76
N LYS A 44 42.57 16.74 -27.03
CA LYS A 44 42.29 15.36 -27.45
C LYS A 44 43.56 14.63 -27.83
N LEU A 45 43.62 13.35 -27.46
CA LEU A 45 44.69 12.44 -27.86
C LEU A 45 44.61 12.16 -29.37
N THR A 46 45.74 12.29 -30.07
CA THR A 46 45.81 11.95 -31.50
C THR A 46 45.84 10.44 -31.70
N SER A 47 45.51 9.97 -32.92
CA SER A 47 45.52 8.54 -33.23
C SER A 47 46.92 7.92 -33.14
N GLU A 48 47.95 8.70 -33.47
CA GLU A 48 49.35 8.28 -33.41
C GLU A 48 49.82 8.14 -31.95
N GLU A 49 49.54 9.13 -31.10
CA GLU A 49 49.81 9.06 -29.66
C GLU A 49 49.06 7.90 -29.00
N ARG A 50 47.81 7.65 -29.40
CA ARG A 50 47.04 6.52 -28.90
C ARG A 50 47.72 5.18 -29.19
N SER A 51 48.19 4.99 -30.42
CA SER A 51 48.91 3.76 -30.80
C SER A 51 50.21 3.58 -30.02
N ALA A 52 50.92 4.68 -29.71
CA ALA A 52 52.14 4.64 -28.90
C ALA A 52 51.84 4.28 -27.44
N VAL A 53 50.75 4.83 -26.89
CA VAL A 53 50.28 4.49 -25.53
C VAL A 53 49.87 3.01 -25.45
N GLU A 54 49.09 2.52 -26.41
CA GLU A 54 48.68 1.11 -26.48
C GLU A 54 49.90 0.18 -26.57
N ASN A 55 50.87 0.49 -27.45
CA ASN A 55 52.13 -0.26 -27.56
C ASN A 55 52.97 -0.23 -26.27
N TYR A 56 53.00 0.91 -25.56
CA TYR A 56 53.71 1.03 -24.30
C TYR A 56 53.06 0.21 -23.20
N LEU A 57 51.74 0.27 -23.07
CA LEU A 57 50.99 -0.54 -22.11
C LEU A 57 51.19 -2.03 -22.38
N ASP A 58 51.16 -2.46 -23.65
CA ASP A 58 51.47 -3.84 -24.04
C ASP A 58 52.90 -4.22 -23.65
N SER A 59 53.90 -3.38 -23.92
CA SER A 59 55.29 -3.64 -23.53
C SER A 59 55.47 -3.72 -22.00
N LEU A 60 54.74 -2.89 -21.26
CA LEU A 60 54.75 -2.86 -19.81
C LEU A 60 54.15 -4.15 -19.26
N THR A 61 53.00 -4.60 -19.80
CA THR A 61 52.42 -5.90 -19.41
C THR A 61 53.35 -7.09 -19.68
N GLN A 62 54.16 -7.03 -20.74
CA GLN A 62 55.12 -8.08 -21.08
C GLN A 62 56.33 -8.10 -20.12
N VAL A 63 56.84 -6.94 -19.70
CA VAL A 63 57.91 -6.83 -18.68
C VAL A 63 57.42 -7.32 -17.31
N LEU A 64 56.13 -7.13 -17.00
CA LEU A 64 55.50 -7.59 -15.76
C LEU A 64 55.31 -9.11 -15.66
N GLN A 65 55.47 -9.86 -16.77
CA GLN A 65 55.30 -11.32 -16.80
C GLN A 65 56.57 -12.12 -16.48
N VAL A 66 57.72 -11.48 -16.25
CA VAL A 66 58.95 -12.18 -15.84
C VAL A 66 58.96 -12.32 -14.30
N PRO A 67 58.87 -13.54 -13.74
CA PRO A 67 58.85 -13.71 -12.28
C PRO A 67 60.21 -13.37 -11.68
N GLY A 68 60.26 -12.42 -10.73
CA GLY A 68 61.42 -12.17 -9.89
C GLY A 68 61.67 -13.34 -8.92
N PRO A 69 62.94 -13.59 -8.51
CA PRO A 69 63.34 -14.80 -7.75
C PRO A 69 62.86 -14.82 -6.29
N THR A 70 62.33 -13.71 -5.76
CA THR A 70 61.78 -13.63 -4.40
C THR A 70 60.27 -13.47 -4.49
N GLY A 71 59.52 -14.51 -4.13
CA GLY A 71 58.05 -14.57 -4.16
C GLY A 71 57.29 -13.61 -3.23
N ALA A 72 57.89 -12.46 -2.91
CA ALA A 72 57.32 -11.34 -2.21
C ALA A 72 57.62 -10.07 -3.01
N SER A 73 56.78 -9.78 -4.00
CA SER A 73 56.64 -8.41 -4.52
C SER A 73 55.17 -8.24 -4.90
N THR A 74 54.56 -7.16 -4.41
CA THR A 74 53.22 -6.74 -4.80
C THR A 74 53.16 -6.67 -6.32
N ALA A 75 52.20 -7.36 -6.95
CA ALA A 75 52.02 -7.31 -8.39
C ALA A 75 51.97 -5.84 -8.86
N PRO A 76 52.82 -5.42 -9.81
CA PRO A 76 52.81 -4.02 -10.24
C PRO A 76 51.45 -3.66 -10.85
N VAL A 77 51.06 -2.39 -10.71
CA VAL A 77 49.74 -1.92 -11.10
C VAL A 77 49.56 -2.07 -12.61
N SER A 78 48.57 -2.88 -13.02
CA SER A 78 48.18 -2.97 -14.43
C SER A 78 47.39 -1.71 -14.82
N LEU A 79 47.85 -1.04 -15.87
CA LEU A 79 47.22 0.17 -16.41
C LEU A 79 46.36 -0.21 -17.63
N THR A 80 45.06 0.10 -17.60
CA THR A 80 44.12 -0.13 -18.71
C THR A 80 43.42 1.15 -19.12
N LEU A 81 43.29 1.36 -20.44
CA LEU A 81 42.65 2.55 -21.00
C LEU A 81 41.14 2.54 -20.71
N ASN A 82 40.62 3.71 -20.32
CA ASN A 82 39.22 3.96 -20.00
C ASN A 82 38.59 4.95 -20.99
N ALA A 83 37.32 5.30 -20.78
CA ALA A 83 36.60 6.22 -21.67
C ALA A 83 37.17 7.66 -21.66
N GLU A 84 37.79 8.07 -20.55
CA GLU A 84 38.42 9.39 -20.36
C GLU A 84 39.87 9.44 -20.88
N SER A 85 40.49 8.30 -21.21
CA SER A 85 41.86 8.25 -21.75
C SER A 85 42.04 8.97 -23.09
N ASN A 86 40.94 9.33 -23.76
CA ASN A 86 40.97 10.14 -24.99
C ASN A 86 41.24 11.63 -24.72
N ASN A 87 41.11 12.06 -23.47
CA ASN A 87 41.32 13.42 -23.04
C ASN A 87 42.70 13.52 -22.36
N VAL A 88 43.57 14.32 -22.94
CA VAL A 88 44.90 14.63 -22.42
C VAL A 88 44.79 15.89 -21.56
N MET A 89 45.29 15.81 -20.33
CA MET A 89 45.42 16.97 -19.44
C MET A 89 46.85 17.49 -19.49
N MET A 90 46.99 18.79 -19.72
CA MET A 90 48.25 19.50 -19.75
C MET A 90 48.35 20.37 -18.50
N LEU A 91 49.41 20.17 -17.73
CA LEU A 91 49.65 20.88 -16.48
C LEU A 91 51.14 21.20 -16.31
N THR A 92 51.43 22.30 -15.63
CA THR A 92 52.79 22.69 -15.24
C THR A 92 52.93 22.47 -13.75
N HIS A 93 53.74 21.48 -13.35
CA HIS A 93 53.82 21.08 -11.95
C HIS A 93 55.15 20.41 -11.58
N ALA A 94 55.54 20.53 -10.30
CA ALA A 94 56.64 19.78 -9.73
C ALA A 94 56.26 18.29 -9.55
N ILE A 95 57.18 17.38 -9.88
CA ILE A 95 57.01 15.94 -9.68
C ILE A 95 57.79 15.53 -8.43
N THR A 96 57.12 14.94 -7.45
CA THR A 96 57.75 14.42 -6.23
C THR A 96 57.96 12.91 -6.34
N ARG A 97 59.08 12.41 -5.81
CA ARG A 97 59.42 10.99 -5.82
C ARG A 97 59.50 10.42 -4.41
N TYR A 98 58.93 9.24 -4.20
CA TYR A 98 59.06 8.48 -2.96
C TYR A 98 59.67 7.11 -3.26
N GLY A 99 60.76 6.80 -2.55
CA GLY A 99 61.45 5.51 -2.67
C GLY A 99 60.86 4.47 -1.73
N ILE A 100 60.62 3.25 -2.21
CA ILE A 100 60.31 2.09 -1.39
C ILE A 100 61.64 1.40 -1.05
N SER A 101 61.79 0.89 0.18
CA SER A 101 63.06 0.34 0.70
C SER A 101 63.48 -1.03 0.13
N THR A 102 62.91 -1.48 -0.98
CA THR A 102 63.22 -2.78 -1.61
C THR A 102 64.03 -2.58 -2.91
N ASP A 103 64.98 -3.49 -3.18
CA ASP A 103 65.81 -3.53 -4.40
C ASP A 103 65.02 -3.98 -5.65
N ASP A 104 63.74 -3.61 -5.75
CA ASP A 104 62.85 -3.93 -6.86
C ASP A 104 63.04 -2.96 -8.05
N PRO A 105 62.77 -3.40 -9.29
CA PRO A 105 62.87 -2.55 -10.49
C PRO A 105 61.90 -1.35 -10.51
N ASN A 106 60.89 -1.31 -9.64
CA ASN A 106 59.99 -0.16 -9.42
C ASN A 106 60.30 0.52 -8.08
N LYS A 107 61.53 1.01 -7.93
CA LYS A 107 62.03 1.62 -6.70
C LYS A 107 61.31 2.92 -6.32
N TRP A 108 60.78 3.65 -7.31
CA TRP A 108 60.23 5.00 -7.15
C TRP A 108 58.75 5.07 -7.50
N ARG A 109 57.99 5.80 -6.69
CA ARG A 109 56.62 6.24 -6.99
C ARG A 109 56.61 7.74 -7.21
N TYR A 110 55.91 8.17 -8.25
CA TYR A 110 55.84 9.57 -8.67
C TYR A 110 54.50 10.17 -8.28
N TYR A 111 54.53 11.39 -7.76
CA TYR A 111 53.33 12.12 -7.36
C TYR A 111 53.32 13.51 -7.98
N LEU A 112 52.17 13.86 -8.52
CA LEU A 112 51.79 15.23 -8.85
C LEU A 112 50.85 15.69 -7.72
N ASP A 113 51.32 16.63 -6.91
CA ASP A 113 50.71 16.99 -5.63
C ASP A 113 50.42 15.77 -4.74
N SER A 114 49.15 15.39 -4.63
CA SER A 114 48.65 14.29 -3.81
C SER A 114 48.23 13.06 -4.64
N VAL A 115 48.44 13.08 -5.96
CA VAL A 115 48.00 12.01 -6.88
C VAL A 115 49.21 11.21 -7.36
N GLU A 116 49.17 9.91 -7.12
CA GLU A 116 50.16 8.97 -7.65
C GLU A 116 49.99 8.83 -9.17
N VAL A 117 51.06 9.03 -9.91
CA VAL A 117 51.09 8.95 -11.38
C VAL A 117 52.13 7.97 -11.86
N HIS A 118 51.84 7.33 -12.99
CA HIS A 118 52.79 6.44 -13.66
C HIS A 118 53.68 7.23 -14.62
N LEU A 119 54.98 7.22 -14.34
CA LEU A 119 56.01 7.87 -15.16
C LEU A 119 56.90 6.80 -15.81
N PRO A 120 57.16 6.87 -17.14
CA PRO A 120 58.10 5.99 -17.81
C PRO A 120 59.51 6.04 -17.17
N PRO A 121 60.16 4.89 -16.88
CA PRO A 121 61.39 4.84 -16.07
C PRO A 121 62.56 5.70 -16.57
N PHE A 122 62.77 5.81 -17.90
CA PHE A 122 63.88 6.60 -18.44
C PHE A 122 63.63 8.12 -18.40
N TRP A 123 62.44 8.58 -18.03
CA TRP A 123 62.14 10.01 -17.91
C TRP A 123 62.52 10.60 -16.57
N GLU A 124 63.05 9.79 -15.64
CA GLU A 124 63.62 10.25 -14.37
C GLU A 124 64.68 11.35 -14.55
N GLN A 125 65.48 11.26 -15.60
CA GLN A 125 66.54 12.23 -15.89
C GLN A 125 66.02 13.56 -16.45
N TYR A 126 64.76 13.60 -16.90
CA TYR A 126 64.16 14.78 -17.52
C TYR A 126 63.26 15.57 -16.55
N ILE A 127 63.25 15.20 -15.26
CA ILE A 127 62.51 15.91 -14.21
C ILE A 127 63.28 17.17 -13.79
N ASN A 128 62.62 18.32 -13.92
CA ASN A 128 63.05 19.62 -13.45
C ASN A 128 62.18 20.08 -12.25
N ASP A 129 62.50 21.24 -11.66
CA ASP A 129 61.71 21.83 -10.56
C ASP A 129 60.28 22.19 -11.02
N GLU A 130 60.14 22.71 -12.24
CA GLU A 130 58.85 22.93 -12.92
C GLU A 130 58.79 22.08 -14.20
N ASN A 131 57.77 21.23 -14.32
CA ASN A 131 57.62 20.33 -15.47
C ASN A 131 56.33 20.60 -16.23
N THR A 132 56.40 20.70 -17.56
CA THR A 132 55.22 20.60 -18.42
C THR A 132 54.88 19.13 -18.61
N VAL A 133 53.79 18.68 -17.98
CA VAL A 133 53.35 17.28 -17.98
C VAL A 133 52.05 17.16 -18.77
N GLU A 134 52.01 16.22 -19.70
CA GLU A 134 50.75 15.77 -20.31
C GLU A 134 50.40 14.37 -19.83
N LEU A 135 49.20 14.19 -19.30
CA LEU A 135 48.75 12.90 -18.76
C LEU A 135 47.36 12.51 -19.24
N ILE A 136 47.08 11.20 -19.20
CA ILE A 136 45.78 10.62 -19.50
C ILE A 136 45.29 9.81 -18.28
N HIS A 137 43.97 9.74 -18.12
CA HIS A 137 43.38 8.92 -17.07
C HIS A 137 43.32 7.46 -17.51
N THR A 138 43.76 6.53 -16.64
CA THR A 138 43.52 5.08 -16.81
C THR A 138 42.61 4.58 -15.69
N ASP A 139 42.22 3.30 -15.70
CA ASP A 139 41.38 2.73 -14.64
C ASP A 139 42.06 2.70 -13.26
N SER A 140 43.40 2.66 -13.21
CA SER A 140 44.15 2.45 -11.96
C SER A 140 45.01 3.65 -11.54
N LEU A 141 45.78 4.26 -12.44
CA LEU A 141 46.61 5.44 -12.15
C LEU A 141 46.72 6.33 -13.41
N PRO A 142 46.78 7.67 -13.30
CA PRO A 142 47.04 8.51 -14.46
C PRO A 142 48.42 8.19 -15.08
N LEU A 143 48.46 8.08 -16.42
CA LEU A 143 49.68 7.81 -17.18
C LEU A 143 50.22 9.10 -17.79
N VAL A 144 51.50 9.40 -17.55
CA VAL A 144 52.19 10.52 -18.20
C VAL A 144 52.59 10.12 -19.62
N ILE A 145 52.12 10.88 -20.61
CA ILE A 145 52.36 10.65 -22.04
C ILE A 145 53.40 11.60 -22.65
N SER A 146 53.65 12.75 -22.02
CA SER A 146 54.78 13.61 -22.36
C SER A 146 55.27 14.39 -21.14
N LEU A 147 56.57 14.67 -21.12
CA LEU A 147 57.27 15.38 -20.06
C LEU A 147 58.31 16.32 -20.68
N ASN A 148 58.19 17.63 -20.43
CA ASN A 148 59.19 18.63 -20.84
C ASN A 148 59.60 18.58 -22.33
N GLY A 149 58.64 18.28 -23.21
CA GLY A 149 58.87 18.15 -24.65
C GLY A 149 59.27 16.75 -25.12
N HIS A 150 59.54 15.81 -24.19
CA HIS A 150 59.76 14.40 -24.52
C HIS A 150 58.42 13.66 -24.60
N THR A 151 58.22 12.90 -25.68
CA THR A 151 56.96 12.19 -25.91
C THR A 151 57.13 10.67 -25.85
N LEU A 152 56.05 9.97 -25.54
CA LEU A 152 56.06 8.51 -25.41
C LEU A 152 56.43 7.79 -26.72
N GLN A 153 56.26 8.45 -27.88
CA GLN A 153 56.69 7.95 -29.18
C GLN A 153 58.22 7.88 -29.30
N GLU A 154 58.94 8.91 -28.83
CA GLU A 154 60.41 8.97 -28.84
C GLU A 154 61.00 7.97 -27.83
N TYR A 155 60.35 7.79 -26.69
CA TYR A 155 60.73 6.82 -25.67
C TYR A 155 60.89 5.40 -26.23
N MET A 156 59.99 4.96 -27.11
CA MET A 156 60.08 3.63 -27.74
C MET A 156 61.31 3.49 -28.66
N GLN A 157 61.78 4.58 -29.27
CA GLN A 157 62.99 4.59 -30.09
C GLN A 157 64.26 4.58 -29.23
N GLU A 158 64.29 5.37 -28.16
CA GLU A 158 65.44 5.46 -27.24
C GLU A 158 65.66 4.18 -26.42
N THR A 159 64.59 3.49 -26.02
CA THR A 159 64.68 2.24 -25.26
C THR A 159 65.49 1.16 -25.98
N ARG A 160 65.54 1.17 -27.32
CA ARG A 160 66.38 0.24 -28.11
C ARG A 160 67.87 0.58 -28.09
N GLY A 161 68.25 1.81 -27.73
CA GLY A 161 69.65 2.27 -27.70
C GLY A 161 70.37 2.04 -26.36
N TYR A 162 69.66 2.04 -25.22
CA TYR A 162 70.26 2.02 -23.88
C TYR A 162 70.50 0.62 -23.27
N ALA A 163 70.15 -0.47 -23.96
CA ALA A 163 70.29 -1.84 -23.45
C ALA A 163 71.75 -2.34 -23.26
N LEU A 164 72.77 -1.48 -23.40
CA LEU A 164 74.19 -1.87 -23.43
C LEU A 164 75.08 -1.25 -22.32
N GLN A 165 74.53 -0.66 -21.25
CA GLN A 165 75.36 -0.03 -20.21
C GLN A 165 74.95 -0.39 -18.76
N PRO A 166 75.83 -1.00 -17.93
CA PRO A 166 75.51 -1.32 -16.54
C PRO A 166 75.80 -0.14 -15.60
N VAL A 167 74.88 0.12 -14.66
CA VAL A 167 74.97 1.18 -13.63
C VAL A 167 75.61 0.61 -12.34
N PRO A 168 76.56 1.29 -11.69
CA PRO A 168 77.14 0.84 -10.42
C PRO A 168 76.25 1.20 -9.22
N SER A 169 76.04 0.25 -8.31
CA SER A 169 75.31 0.45 -7.05
C SER A 169 76.28 0.80 -5.90
N THR A 170 76.16 2.01 -5.36
CA THR A 170 76.77 2.39 -4.08
C THR A 170 75.87 1.91 -2.93
N GLN A 171 76.35 0.93 -2.16
CA GLN A 171 75.70 0.48 -0.93
C GLN A 171 76.05 1.43 0.23
N ALA A 172 75.04 2.04 0.84
CA ALA A 172 75.17 2.64 2.17
C ALA A 172 74.75 1.59 3.20
N SER A 173 75.65 1.30 4.15
CA SER A 173 75.41 0.37 5.26
C SER A 173 74.51 0.99 6.33
N ILE A 174 73.35 0.39 6.60
CA ILE A 174 72.50 0.70 7.76
C ILE A 174 72.70 -0.38 8.82
N ARG A 175 72.86 0.07 10.07
CA ARG A 175 73.10 -0.72 11.28
C ARG A 175 71.94 -1.71 11.48
N GLY A 176 72.26 -2.97 11.74
CA GLY A 176 71.26 -4.00 12.07
C GLY A 176 70.55 -3.65 13.39
N GLU A 177 69.28 -3.30 13.29
CA GLU A 177 68.35 -3.25 14.40
C GLU A 177 68.10 -4.71 14.84
N GLU A 178 68.20 -5.00 16.13
CA GLU A 178 67.89 -6.32 16.67
C GLU A 178 66.45 -6.66 16.25
N SER A 179 66.28 -7.71 15.43
CA SER A 179 64.95 -8.15 15.00
C SER A 179 64.15 -8.56 16.23
N GLU A 180 63.27 -7.67 16.71
CA GLU A 180 62.32 -7.99 17.77
C GLU A 180 61.50 -9.20 17.30
N GLN A 181 61.70 -10.34 17.99
CA GLN A 181 61.07 -11.60 17.62
C GLN A 181 59.59 -11.54 18.00
N ILE A 182 58.72 -11.44 17.00
CA ILE A 182 57.28 -11.63 17.16
C ILE A 182 57.02 -13.13 17.19
N GLU A 183 56.48 -13.64 18.30
CA GLU A 183 56.11 -15.05 18.42
C GLU A 183 54.65 -15.24 18.03
N LEU A 184 54.39 -16.11 17.05
CA LEU A 184 53.04 -16.58 16.76
C LEU A 184 52.69 -17.69 17.76
N LEU A 185 51.79 -17.41 18.70
CA LEU A 185 51.35 -18.37 19.70
C LEU A 185 50.38 -19.39 19.12
N ASN A 186 49.32 -18.92 18.45
CA ASN A 186 48.25 -19.76 17.93
C ASN A 186 47.42 -19.05 16.86
N ILE A 187 46.70 -19.81 16.05
CA ILE A 187 45.67 -19.31 15.15
C ILE A 187 44.33 -19.87 15.63
N ARG A 188 43.44 -19.00 16.09
CA ARG A 188 42.09 -19.36 16.56
C ARG A 188 41.02 -18.82 15.62
N LYS A 189 39.83 -19.42 15.64
CA LYS A 189 38.66 -18.85 14.96
C LYS A 189 37.94 -17.86 15.87
N GLU A 190 37.22 -16.90 15.26
CA GLU A 190 36.33 -15.99 15.97
C GLU A 190 35.38 -16.73 16.91
N THR A 191 35.22 -16.18 18.11
CA THR A 191 34.15 -16.55 19.04
C THR A 191 32.80 -16.02 18.56
N HIS A 192 31.70 -16.53 19.12
CA HIS A 192 30.35 -16.10 18.73
C HIS A 192 30.11 -14.61 19.07
N GLU A 193 30.74 -14.13 20.14
CA GLU A 193 30.72 -12.75 20.61
C GLU A 193 31.48 -11.81 19.65
N GLU A 194 32.68 -12.19 19.23
CA GLU A 194 33.48 -11.44 18.25
C GLU A 194 32.76 -11.38 16.89
N TYR A 195 32.19 -12.50 16.44
CA TYR A 195 31.38 -12.55 15.22
C TYR A 195 30.15 -11.62 15.26
N ALA A 196 29.59 -11.37 16.44
CA ALA A 196 28.45 -10.46 16.58
C ALA A 196 28.78 -9.00 16.21
N LEU A 197 30.05 -8.59 16.32
CA LEU A 197 30.53 -7.25 15.92
C LEU A 197 30.62 -7.11 14.39
N SER A 198 31.03 -8.18 13.70
CA SER A 198 31.16 -8.20 12.24
C SER A 198 29.84 -8.49 11.52
N ARG A 199 28.84 -9.05 12.22
CA ARG A 199 27.54 -9.37 11.64
C ARG A 199 26.84 -8.10 11.12
N PRO A 200 26.37 -8.08 9.85
CA PRO A 200 25.57 -6.97 9.35
C PRO A 200 24.32 -6.77 10.21
N ARG A 201 23.76 -5.54 10.21
CA ARG A 201 22.63 -5.09 11.05
C ARG A 201 21.35 -5.93 10.97
N GLY A 202 21.32 -7.01 10.18
CA GLY A 202 20.26 -8.02 10.03
C GLY A 202 18.91 -7.44 9.62
N LEU A 203 18.99 -6.43 8.76
CA LEU A 203 17.84 -5.80 8.14
C LEU A 203 17.20 -6.71 7.09
N ARG A 204 17.95 -7.63 6.50
CA ARG A 204 17.45 -8.57 5.48
C ARG A 204 16.38 -9.48 6.08
N GLU A 205 16.66 -10.05 7.23
CA GLU A 205 15.75 -10.95 7.95
C GLU A 205 14.47 -10.22 8.38
N ALA A 206 14.60 -8.98 8.86
CA ALA A 206 13.46 -8.13 9.19
C ALA A 206 12.59 -7.80 7.95
N LEU A 207 13.22 -7.51 6.81
CA LEU A 207 12.51 -7.24 5.55
C LEU A 207 11.76 -8.49 5.04
N LEU A 208 12.32 -9.69 5.19
CA LEU A 208 11.61 -10.94 4.82
C LEU A 208 10.35 -11.15 5.66
N ILE A 209 10.41 -10.86 6.97
CA ILE A 209 9.25 -10.96 7.86
C ILE A 209 8.18 -9.92 7.47
N VAL A 210 8.58 -8.68 7.19
CA VAL A 210 7.63 -7.64 6.74
C VAL A 210 7.01 -7.99 5.39
N ALA A 211 7.79 -8.54 4.46
CA ALA A 211 7.27 -9.03 3.17
C ALA A 211 6.26 -10.17 3.35
N SER A 212 6.48 -11.06 4.33
CA SER A 212 5.52 -12.11 4.69
C SER A 212 4.20 -11.51 5.20
N PHE A 213 4.25 -10.50 6.09
CA PHE A 213 3.03 -9.84 6.58
C PHE A 213 2.23 -9.17 5.46
N LEU A 214 2.92 -8.53 4.51
CA LEU A 214 2.28 -7.97 3.33
C LEU A 214 1.63 -9.04 2.45
N MET A 215 2.28 -10.19 2.25
CA MET A 215 1.72 -11.31 1.49
C MET A 215 0.46 -11.88 2.18
N PHE A 216 0.47 -12.03 3.50
CA PHE A 216 -0.73 -12.44 4.25
C PHE A 216 -1.88 -11.45 4.10
N PHE A 217 -1.59 -10.15 4.07
CA PHE A 217 -2.60 -9.14 3.77
C PHE A 217 -3.16 -9.30 2.35
N PHE A 218 -2.31 -9.50 1.34
CA PHE A 218 -2.76 -9.72 -0.04
C PHE A 218 -3.62 -10.98 -0.18
N CYS A 219 -3.32 -12.06 0.54
CA CYS A 219 -4.17 -13.26 0.57
C CYS A 219 -5.63 -12.97 0.90
N LEU A 220 -5.92 -11.95 1.71
CA LEU A 220 -7.28 -11.62 2.15
C LEU A 220 -8.09 -10.87 1.09
N ILE A 221 -7.41 -10.23 0.13
CA ILE A 221 -8.02 -9.36 -0.88
C ILE A 221 -8.08 -10.06 -2.25
N THR A 222 -7.11 -10.92 -2.55
CA THR A 222 -7.01 -11.57 -3.87
C THR A 222 -8.07 -12.65 -4.10
N PRO A 223 -8.40 -12.99 -5.36
CA PRO A 223 -9.25 -14.13 -5.69
C PRO A 223 -8.72 -15.46 -5.15
N ASP A 224 -9.62 -16.40 -4.88
CA ASP A 224 -9.31 -17.68 -4.20
C ASP A 224 -8.23 -18.52 -4.89
N VAL A 225 -8.10 -18.40 -6.22
CA VAL A 225 -7.10 -19.11 -7.04
C VAL A 225 -5.65 -18.79 -6.61
N PHE A 226 -5.38 -17.57 -6.16
CA PHE A 226 -4.03 -17.13 -5.81
C PHE A 226 -3.69 -17.35 -4.33
N VAL A 227 -4.68 -17.65 -3.49
CA VAL A 227 -4.52 -17.72 -2.03
C VAL A 227 -3.50 -18.79 -1.63
N LEU A 228 -3.51 -19.96 -2.25
CA LEU A 228 -2.59 -21.05 -1.91
C LEU A 228 -1.12 -20.66 -2.15
N TRP A 229 -0.84 -20.00 -3.28
CA TRP A 229 0.51 -19.55 -3.66
C TRP A 229 0.99 -18.42 -2.75
N LEU A 230 0.14 -17.44 -2.48
CA LEU A 230 0.48 -16.31 -1.63
C LEU A 230 0.67 -16.74 -0.16
N ALA A 231 -0.20 -17.61 0.36
CA ALA A 231 -0.09 -18.13 1.72
C ALA A 231 1.15 -19.03 1.88
N GLY A 232 1.42 -19.90 0.90
CA GLY A 232 2.64 -20.72 0.88
C GLY A 232 3.90 -19.87 0.82
N GLY A 233 3.94 -18.85 -0.04
CA GLY A 233 5.04 -17.89 -0.12
C GLY A 233 5.23 -17.09 1.17
N ALA A 234 4.14 -16.64 1.80
CA ALA A 234 4.17 -15.93 3.07
C ALA A 234 4.78 -16.81 4.18
N LEU A 235 4.39 -18.08 4.26
CA LEU A 235 4.90 -19.02 5.26
C LEU A 235 6.40 -19.31 5.06
N LEU A 236 6.84 -19.49 3.81
CA LEU A 236 8.25 -19.72 3.49
C LEU A 236 9.12 -18.51 3.84
N LEU A 237 8.68 -17.29 3.51
CA LEU A 237 9.41 -16.07 3.87
C LEU A 237 9.48 -15.86 5.38
N LEU A 238 8.39 -16.17 6.10
CA LEU A 238 8.36 -16.12 7.55
C LEU A 238 9.33 -17.14 8.16
N GLY A 239 9.31 -18.38 7.67
CA GLY A 239 10.23 -19.43 8.09
C GLY A 239 11.70 -19.05 7.84
N ALA A 240 12.03 -18.53 6.65
CA ALA A 240 13.37 -18.06 6.31
C ALA A 240 13.82 -16.87 7.18
N GLY A 241 12.91 -15.93 7.46
CA GLY A 241 13.17 -14.79 8.34
C GLY A 241 13.44 -15.23 9.79
N LEU A 242 12.61 -16.13 10.33
CA LEU A 242 12.81 -16.69 11.67
C LEU A 242 14.08 -17.54 11.77
N TRP A 243 14.36 -18.36 10.77
CA TRP A 243 15.59 -19.16 10.71
C TRP A 243 16.82 -18.26 10.75
N GLY A 244 16.85 -17.17 9.97
CA GLY A 244 17.96 -16.21 10.00
C GLY A 244 18.14 -15.48 11.34
N LEU A 245 17.10 -15.40 12.18
CA LEU A 245 17.18 -14.79 13.52
C LEU A 245 17.80 -15.73 14.56
N PHE A 246 17.50 -17.02 14.50
CA PHE A 246 17.89 -18.00 15.52
C PHE A 246 18.99 -18.97 15.11
N ALA A 247 19.31 -19.09 13.81
CA ALA A 247 20.33 -20.02 13.34
C ALA A 247 21.75 -19.60 13.77
N PRO A 248 22.59 -20.55 14.22
CA PRO A 248 23.98 -20.28 14.53
C PRO A 248 24.77 -19.96 13.24
N PRO A 249 25.86 -19.19 13.33
CA PRO A 249 26.70 -18.88 12.18
C PRO A 249 27.38 -20.15 11.62
N ALA A 250 27.54 -20.20 10.30
CA ALA A 250 28.28 -21.27 9.65
C ALA A 250 29.78 -21.15 9.98
N LYS A 251 30.46 -22.28 10.17
CA LYS A 251 31.91 -22.33 10.49
C LYS A 251 32.81 -21.67 9.43
N SER A 252 32.32 -21.52 8.20
CA SER A 252 33.00 -20.84 7.09
C SER A 252 32.89 -19.31 7.16
N SER A 253 31.94 -18.78 7.94
CA SER A 253 31.74 -17.33 8.09
C SER A 253 32.56 -16.71 9.22
N LEU A 254 33.12 -17.55 10.11
CA LEU A 254 34.00 -17.13 11.21
C LEU A 254 35.40 -16.86 10.65
N ARG A 255 35.93 -15.67 10.91
CA ARG A 255 37.28 -15.29 10.48
C ARG A 255 38.34 -15.93 11.37
N GLU A 256 39.56 -15.98 10.86
CA GLU A 256 40.75 -16.41 11.59
C GLU A 256 41.37 -15.23 12.34
N ILE A 257 41.83 -15.49 13.56
CA ILE A 257 42.48 -14.55 14.46
C ILE A 257 43.87 -15.13 14.78
N HIS A 258 44.90 -14.31 14.60
CA HIS A 258 46.28 -14.64 14.91
C HIS A 258 46.62 -14.13 16.31
N CYS A 259 46.96 -15.04 17.21
CA CYS A 259 47.45 -14.73 18.55
C CYS A 259 48.97 -14.55 18.48
N LEU A 260 49.43 -13.30 18.62
CA LEU A 260 50.82 -12.91 18.57
C LEU A 260 51.29 -12.50 19.97
N ARG A 261 52.57 -12.69 20.25
CA ARG A 261 53.24 -12.14 21.43
C ARG A 261 54.41 -11.28 21.00
N GLY A 262 54.44 -10.06 21.52
CA GLY A 262 55.53 -9.12 21.24
C GLY A 262 55.33 -7.78 21.94
N THR A 263 56.20 -6.83 21.63
CA THR A 263 56.22 -5.48 22.23
C THR A 263 55.60 -4.45 21.29
N PRO A 264 54.37 -3.97 21.55
CA PRO A 264 53.79 -2.90 20.75
C PRO A 264 54.54 -1.59 21.04
N ARG A 265 55.09 -0.96 20.00
CA ARG A 265 55.79 0.32 20.10
C ARG A 265 55.06 1.40 19.31
N ARG A 266 55.08 2.61 19.84
CA ARG A 266 54.63 3.81 19.15
C ARG A 266 55.81 4.42 18.41
N TRP A 267 55.71 4.55 17.09
CA TRP A 267 56.71 5.26 16.28
C TRP A 267 56.34 6.74 16.20
N GLY A 268 57.15 7.60 16.83
CA GLY A 268 56.98 9.05 16.79
C GLY A 268 57.94 9.69 15.80
N LEU A 269 57.42 10.41 14.79
CA LEU A 269 58.19 11.40 14.04
C LEU A 269 58.15 12.70 14.84
N PHE A 270 59.31 13.17 15.32
CA PHE A 270 59.41 14.43 16.03
C PHE A 270 59.03 15.59 15.09
N GLY A 271 57.91 16.28 15.36
CA GLY A 271 57.47 17.47 14.63
C GLY A 271 55.95 17.51 14.39
N GLU A 272 55.26 18.28 15.23
CA GLU A 272 53.91 18.87 15.10
C GLU A 272 52.65 17.95 15.02
N ASN A 273 51.69 18.23 15.92
CA ASN A 273 50.33 17.69 16.14
C ASN A 273 50.15 16.24 16.67
N ASP A 274 49.99 16.16 18.00
CA ASP A 274 49.73 14.93 18.79
C ASP A 274 48.41 14.18 18.47
N GLN A 275 47.48 14.75 17.70
CA GLN A 275 46.16 14.11 17.46
C GLN A 275 46.13 13.13 16.27
N GLU A 276 47.03 13.24 15.29
CA GLU A 276 47.09 12.30 14.15
C GLU A 276 48.22 11.26 14.28
N GLN A 277 49.14 11.44 15.25
CA GLN A 277 50.32 10.58 15.46
C GLN A 277 50.07 9.33 16.35
N ILE A 278 48.81 8.95 16.61
CA ILE A 278 48.46 7.79 17.48
C ILE A 278 48.13 6.53 16.64
N ASN A 279 48.02 6.67 15.31
CA ASN A 279 47.76 5.55 14.40
C ASN A 279 49.02 4.72 14.04
N ASN A 280 50.20 5.08 14.57
CA ASN A 280 51.47 4.43 14.21
C ASN A 280 51.98 3.53 15.35
N ILE A 281 51.09 2.71 15.92
CA ILE A 281 51.49 1.66 16.87
C ILE A 281 51.74 0.41 16.06
N SER A 282 52.97 -0.10 16.08
CA SER A 282 53.31 -1.34 15.38
C SER A 282 53.80 -2.41 16.35
N LEU A 283 53.56 -3.65 15.96
CA LEU A 283 54.17 -4.84 16.53
C LEU A 283 55.25 -5.29 15.55
N GLY A 284 56.50 -4.90 15.80
CA GLY A 284 57.60 -5.02 14.83
C GLY A 284 57.25 -4.33 13.50
N ILE A 285 56.97 -5.11 12.45
CA ILE A 285 56.66 -4.62 11.09
C ILE A 285 55.15 -4.48 10.84
N ILE A 286 54.30 -4.99 11.74
CA ILE A 286 52.84 -5.00 11.54
C ILE A 286 52.21 -3.80 12.24
N ASP A 287 51.65 -2.87 11.45
CA ASP A 287 50.88 -1.75 12.00
C ASP A 287 49.55 -2.23 12.58
N LEU A 288 49.26 -1.88 13.83
CA LEU A 288 48.06 -2.31 14.54
C LEU A 288 46.95 -1.26 14.44
N VAL A 289 45.74 -1.70 14.07
CA VAL A 289 44.56 -0.83 14.01
C VAL A 289 43.68 -1.07 15.24
N TYR A 290 43.62 -0.07 16.11
CA TYR A 290 42.85 -0.12 17.36
C TYR A 290 41.46 0.51 17.24
N PRO A 291 40.45 -0.01 17.98
CA PRO A 291 39.17 0.67 18.12
C PRO A 291 39.32 2.07 18.75
N ALA A 292 38.57 3.05 18.24
CA ALA A 292 38.68 4.44 18.68
C ALA A 292 38.38 4.65 20.18
N HIS A 293 37.56 3.81 20.81
CA HIS A 293 37.25 3.92 22.24
C HIS A 293 38.32 3.30 23.15
N TRP A 294 39.31 2.58 22.61
CA TRP A 294 40.42 2.03 23.37
C TRP A 294 41.59 3.00 23.54
N GLN A 295 41.61 4.08 22.76
CA GLN A 295 42.67 5.10 22.73
C GLN A 295 43.22 5.53 24.11
N PRO A 296 42.42 5.85 25.14
CA PRO A 296 42.95 6.29 26.43
C PRO A 296 43.63 5.17 27.25
N TYR A 297 43.39 3.90 26.92
CA TYR A 297 43.81 2.75 27.71
C TYR A 297 45.04 2.03 27.14
N ILE A 298 45.40 2.26 25.88
CA ILE A 298 46.49 1.55 25.19
C ILE A 298 47.87 1.90 25.76
N ALA A 299 48.04 3.12 26.29
CA ALA A 299 49.33 3.63 26.74
C ALA A 299 50.00 2.81 27.85
N GLN A 300 49.21 2.09 28.65
CA GLN A 300 49.71 1.33 29.79
C GLN A 300 50.50 0.06 29.38
N ASP A 301 50.15 -0.52 28.24
CA ASP A 301 50.72 -1.78 27.72
C ASP A 301 51.80 -1.54 26.64
N LEU A 302 52.05 -0.29 26.25
CA LEU A 302 53.08 0.07 25.26
C LEU A 302 54.49 -0.19 25.82
N GLY A 303 55.36 -0.78 25.00
CA GLY A 303 56.75 -1.09 25.35
C GLY A 303 56.94 -2.31 26.26
N GLN A 304 55.87 -3.01 26.63
CA GLN A 304 55.91 -4.26 27.39
C GLN A 304 55.60 -5.46 26.49
N GLN A 305 56.13 -6.66 26.80
CA GLN A 305 55.73 -7.86 26.07
C GLN A 305 54.30 -8.23 26.43
N THR A 306 53.39 -8.14 25.46
CA THR A 306 51.96 -8.43 25.65
C THR A 306 51.44 -9.36 24.56
N ASP A 307 50.44 -10.17 24.93
CA ASP A 307 49.71 -11.00 23.99
C ASP A 307 48.69 -10.14 23.26
N ILE A 308 48.69 -10.19 21.92
CA ILE A 308 47.85 -9.40 21.04
C ILE A 308 47.17 -10.33 20.04
N ASP A 309 45.84 -10.33 20.04
CA ASP A 309 45.04 -11.06 19.05
C ASP A 309 44.68 -10.09 17.92
N ILE A 310 45.06 -10.43 16.69
CA ILE A 310 44.78 -9.60 15.51
C ILE A 310 44.04 -10.37 14.42
N TYR A 311 43.24 -9.64 13.66
CA TYR A 311 42.73 -10.10 12.37
C TYR A 311 43.80 -10.00 11.28
N LEU A 312 43.59 -10.69 10.15
CA LEU A 312 44.42 -10.57 8.94
C LEU A 312 44.50 -9.13 8.39
N ASP A 313 43.47 -8.32 8.65
CA ASP A 313 43.41 -6.90 8.26
C ASP A 313 44.04 -5.97 9.31
N ARG A 314 44.80 -6.53 10.26
CA ARG A 314 45.54 -5.85 11.33
C ARG A 314 44.69 -5.18 12.41
N HIS A 315 43.37 -5.40 12.42
CA HIS A 315 42.52 -4.92 13.52
C HIS A 315 42.76 -5.75 14.79
N VAL A 316 42.96 -5.05 15.91
CA VAL A 316 43.20 -5.68 17.21
C VAL A 316 41.89 -6.11 17.86
N VAL A 317 41.83 -7.36 18.28
CA VAL A 317 40.68 -7.99 18.96
C VAL A 317 40.87 -8.01 20.46
N ARG A 318 42.11 -8.23 20.91
CA ARG A 318 42.50 -8.30 22.31
C ARG A 318 43.93 -7.83 22.48
N GLN A 319 44.20 -7.12 23.57
CA GLN A 319 45.54 -6.76 24.02
C GLN A 319 45.66 -7.02 25.53
N GLY A 320 46.63 -7.85 25.91
CA GLY A 320 46.95 -8.11 27.30
C GLY A 320 45.80 -8.76 28.09
N ARG A 321 45.64 -8.29 29.33
CA ARG A 321 44.74 -8.90 30.32
C ARG A 321 43.31 -8.36 30.26
N TYR A 322 43.14 -7.07 30.01
CA TYR A 322 41.85 -6.38 30.20
C TYR A 322 41.20 -5.93 28.89
N LEU A 323 41.98 -5.50 27.89
CA LEU A 323 41.45 -5.01 26.61
C LEU A 323 41.07 -6.21 25.72
N SER A 324 39.77 -6.46 25.58
CA SER A 324 39.23 -7.64 24.89
C SER A 324 37.84 -7.34 24.34
N LEU A 325 37.67 -7.37 23.01
CA LEU A 325 36.36 -7.19 22.37
C LEU A 325 35.39 -8.33 22.72
N HIS A 326 35.92 -9.53 22.99
CA HIS A 326 35.12 -10.66 23.45
C HIS A 326 34.42 -10.33 24.78
N ASP A 327 35.16 -9.82 25.76
CA ASP A 327 34.61 -9.48 27.07
C ASP A 327 33.66 -8.28 27.02
N GLU A 328 33.91 -7.32 26.12
CA GLU A 328 32.95 -6.22 25.89
C GLU A 328 31.60 -6.75 25.43
N VAL A 329 31.57 -7.64 24.45
CA VAL A 329 30.30 -8.13 23.90
C VAL A 329 29.60 -9.06 24.89
N LYS A 330 30.37 -9.83 25.66
CA LYS A 330 29.85 -10.71 26.72
C LYS A 330 29.18 -9.91 27.84
N ASN A 331 29.83 -8.87 28.34
CA ASN A 331 29.30 -8.01 29.41
C ASN A 331 28.28 -6.99 28.89
N PHE A 332 28.48 -6.49 27.67
CA PHE A 332 27.68 -5.42 27.03
C PHE A 332 27.27 -5.79 25.60
N PRO A 333 26.30 -6.71 25.44
CA PRO A 333 25.92 -7.25 24.14
C PRO A 333 25.31 -6.18 23.21
N LEU A 334 25.62 -6.30 21.91
CA LEU A 334 25.14 -5.40 20.87
C LEU A 334 23.62 -5.50 20.69
N GLN A 335 22.93 -4.41 21.02
CA GLN A 335 21.48 -4.32 20.87
C GLN A 335 21.09 -3.77 19.50
N HIS A 336 20.75 -4.66 18.57
CA HIS A 336 20.27 -4.32 17.23
C HIS A 336 18.80 -3.83 17.27
N TRP A 337 18.58 -2.57 17.67
CA TRP A 337 17.24 -1.97 17.80
C TRP A 337 16.53 -1.74 16.46
N LEU A 338 17.31 -1.49 15.39
CA LEU A 338 16.77 -1.15 14.08
C LEU A 338 15.93 -2.30 13.48
N ARG A 339 16.30 -3.56 13.73
CA ARG A 339 15.55 -4.74 13.27
C ARG A 339 14.13 -4.75 13.85
N SER A 340 14.02 -4.61 15.17
CA SER A 340 12.72 -4.56 15.87
C SER A 340 11.90 -3.35 15.44
N THR A 341 12.56 -2.23 15.14
CA THR A 341 11.89 -1.02 14.62
C THR A 341 11.29 -1.26 13.24
N VAL A 342 12.02 -1.91 12.33
CA VAL A 342 11.53 -2.25 10.98
C VAL A 342 10.35 -3.22 11.05
N ILE A 343 10.42 -4.24 11.90
CA ILE A 343 9.30 -5.19 12.09
C ILE A 343 8.07 -4.47 12.67
N ALA A 344 8.25 -3.63 13.68
CA ALA A 344 7.15 -2.86 14.29
C ALA A 344 6.52 -1.86 13.29
N ALA A 345 7.34 -1.18 12.50
CA ALA A 345 6.86 -0.28 11.45
C ALA A 345 6.11 -1.05 10.35
N GLY A 346 6.62 -2.21 9.95
CA GLY A 346 5.97 -3.08 8.96
C GLY A 346 4.64 -3.65 9.45
N SER A 347 4.57 -4.10 10.70
CA SER A 347 3.30 -4.58 11.29
C SER A 347 2.29 -3.46 11.48
N LEU A 348 2.74 -2.26 11.87
CA LEU A 348 1.89 -1.07 11.96
C LEU A 348 1.34 -0.66 10.58
N LEU A 349 2.16 -0.73 9.52
CA LEU A 349 1.72 -0.48 8.16
C LEU A 349 0.62 -1.46 7.73
N VAL A 350 0.81 -2.76 7.96
CA VAL A 350 -0.22 -3.77 7.62
C VAL A 350 -1.48 -3.58 8.46
N LEU A 351 -1.35 -3.23 9.73
CA LEU A 351 -2.48 -2.91 10.61
C LEU A 351 -3.28 -1.70 10.08
N PHE A 352 -2.58 -0.65 9.65
CA PHE A 352 -3.22 0.49 8.99
C PHE A 352 -3.93 0.04 7.69
N MET A 353 -3.28 -0.75 6.84
CA MET A 353 -3.94 -1.27 5.64
C MET A 353 -5.20 -2.08 5.98
N LEU A 354 -5.20 -2.93 7.00
CA LEU A 354 -6.38 -3.66 7.44
C LEU A 354 -7.53 -2.75 7.88
N LEU A 355 -7.24 -1.70 8.66
CA LEU A 355 -8.24 -0.75 9.15
C LEU A 355 -8.91 0.06 8.03
N PHE A 356 -8.15 0.43 7.00
CA PHE A 356 -8.65 1.29 5.92
C PHE A 356 -9.23 0.52 4.72
N TRP A 357 -8.71 -0.68 4.42
CA TRP A 357 -9.14 -1.45 3.25
C TRP A 357 -10.27 -2.44 3.52
N ILE A 358 -10.39 -2.96 4.74
CA ILE A 358 -11.35 -4.02 5.08
C ILE A 358 -12.35 -3.48 6.12
N PRO A 359 -13.67 -3.62 5.91
CA PRO A 359 -14.65 -3.29 6.94
C PRO A 359 -14.56 -4.30 8.09
N LEU A 360 -13.84 -3.94 9.15
CA LEU A 360 -13.51 -4.82 10.28
C LEU A 360 -14.68 -5.14 11.20
N ASP A 361 -15.80 -4.41 11.10
CA ASP A 361 -16.96 -4.60 11.98
C ASP A 361 -17.56 -6.02 11.83
N MET A 362 -17.66 -6.50 10.60
CA MET A 362 -18.28 -7.81 10.31
C MET A 362 -17.39 -9.00 10.75
N PRO A 363 -16.09 -9.07 10.42
CA PRO A 363 -15.22 -10.14 10.89
C PRO A 363 -15.11 -10.21 12.43
N LEU A 364 -15.06 -9.06 13.10
CA LEU A 364 -14.96 -8.99 14.56
C LEU A 364 -16.24 -9.47 15.23
N LYS A 365 -17.42 -9.02 14.77
CA LYS A 365 -18.72 -9.49 15.27
C LYS A 365 -18.88 -10.99 15.08
N PHE A 366 -18.50 -11.52 13.91
CA PHE A 366 -18.58 -12.95 13.61
C PHE A 366 -17.68 -13.79 14.50
N THR A 367 -16.39 -13.43 14.63
CA THR A 367 -15.47 -14.19 15.50
C THR A 367 -15.85 -14.13 16.97
N LEU A 368 -16.36 -12.98 17.43
CA LEU A 368 -16.85 -12.83 18.79
C LEU A 368 -18.12 -13.65 19.03
N SER A 369 -19.04 -13.73 18.06
CA SER A 369 -20.26 -14.54 18.19
C SER A 369 -19.98 -16.04 18.13
N TRP A 370 -19.08 -16.45 17.24
CA TRP A 370 -18.63 -17.83 17.16
C TRP A 370 -17.98 -18.30 18.46
N MET A 371 -17.14 -17.46 19.08
CA MET A 371 -16.53 -17.74 20.38
C MET A 371 -17.57 -17.81 21.52
N LYS A 372 -18.68 -17.07 21.41
CA LYS A 372 -19.80 -17.09 22.36
C LYS A 372 -20.78 -18.24 22.14
N GLY A 373 -20.58 -19.08 21.13
CA GLY A 373 -21.42 -20.23 20.81
C GLY A 373 -22.68 -19.85 20.04
N ALA A 374 -22.54 -19.11 18.93
CA ALA A 374 -23.62 -18.76 18.03
C ALA A 374 -24.48 -19.97 17.64
N GLN A 375 -25.80 -19.81 17.69
CA GLN A 375 -26.76 -20.86 17.39
C GLN A 375 -27.44 -20.63 16.03
N THR A 376 -27.79 -21.73 15.36
CA THR A 376 -28.70 -21.72 14.21
C THR A 376 -30.13 -21.76 14.72
N ILE A 377 -30.83 -20.64 14.65
CA ILE A 377 -32.25 -20.54 15.04
C ILE A 377 -33.07 -20.61 13.76
N GLU A 378 -33.86 -21.68 13.64
CA GLU A 378 -34.87 -21.79 12.59
C GLU A 378 -36.22 -21.41 13.19
N ALA A 379 -36.89 -20.42 12.61
CA ALA A 379 -38.21 -19.98 13.07
C ALA A 379 -39.17 -19.85 11.90
N THR A 380 -40.32 -20.51 12.03
CA THR A 380 -41.40 -20.45 11.03
C THR A 380 -42.60 -19.63 11.51
N SER A 381 -42.55 -19.13 12.75
CA SER A 381 -43.60 -18.30 13.34
C SER A 381 -43.03 -17.19 14.23
N VAL A 382 -43.78 -16.11 14.38
CA VAL A 382 -43.45 -14.94 15.21
C VAL A 382 -43.20 -15.36 16.66
N LYS A 383 -44.02 -16.27 17.20
CA LYS A 383 -43.89 -16.76 18.58
C LYS A 383 -42.60 -17.56 18.80
N GLN A 384 -42.25 -18.44 17.86
CA GLN A 384 -40.99 -19.19 17.94
C GLN A 384 -39.77 -18.27 17.93
N LEU A 385 -39.78 -17.21 17.11
CA LEU A 385 -38.68 -16.26 17.07
C LEU A 385 -38.59 -15.41 18.36
N ALA A 386 -39.73 -15.05 18.93
CA ALA A 386 -39.79 -14.34 20.21
C ALA A 386 -39.27 -15.19 21.38
N ASP A 387 -39.67 -16.46 21.44
CA ASP A 387 -39.25 -17.39 22.50
C ASP A 387 -37.77 -17.80 22.38
N ALA A 388 -37.21 -17.79 21.16
CA ALA A 388 -35.82 -18.19 20.91
C ALA A 388 -34.78 -17.21 21.47
N GLY A 389 -35.15 -15.95 21.74
CA GLY A 389 -34.25 -14.98 22.37
C GLY A 389 -33.00 -14.64 21.54
N VAL A 390 -33.21 -14.22 20.29
CA VAL A 390 -32.16 -13.92 19.29
C VAL A 390 -31.09 -12.95 19.80
N ARG A 391 -29.82 -13.25 19.52
CA ARG A 391 -28.68 -12.40 19.85
C ARG A 391 -27.89 -11.99 18.61
N VAL A 392 -27.11 -10.92 18.75
CA VAL A 392 -26.20 -10.48 17.69
C VAL A 392 -25.15 -11.56 17.43
N GLY A 393 -25.10 -12.00 16.17
CA GLY A 393 -24.18 -13.01 15.66
C GLY A 393 -24.72 -14.43 15.63
N ASP A 394 -25.99 -14.66 16.01
CA ASP A 394 -26.71 -15.90 15.70
C ASP A 394 -27.02 -15.99 14.20
N THR A 395 -27.13 -17.21 13.70
CA THR A 395 -27.57 -17.49 12.32
C THR A 395 -29.06 -17.75 12.34
N LEU A 396 -29.84 -16.95 11.62
CA LEU A 396 -31.28 -17.11 11.49
C LEU A 396 -31.64 -17.72 10.14
N ARG A 397 -32.58 -18.66 10.17
CA ARG A 397 -33.34 -19.13 9.01
C ARG A 397 -34.81 -18.91 9.28
N LEU A 398 -35.35 -17.88 8.68
CA LEU A 398 -36.72 -17.45 8.87
C LEU A 398 -37.51 -17.78 7.61
N SER A 399 -38.64 -18.45 7.77
CA SER A 399 -39.61 -18.63 6.71
C SER A 399 -40.99 -18.31 7.23
N GLY A 400 -41.75 -17.51 6.50
CA GLY A 400 -43.04 -17.04 6.99
C GLY A 400 -43.77 -16.23 5.95
N THR A 401 -44.94 -15.71 6.32
CA THR A 401 -45.65 -14.72 5.54
C THR A 401 -45.54 -13.36 6.21
N GLY A 402 -45.19 -12.35 5.43
CA GLY A 402 -44.94 -11.00 5.91
C GLY A 402 -45.39 -9.96 4.91
N MET A 403 -45.17 -8.71 5.29
CA MET A 403 -45.48 -7.54 4.49
C MET A 403 -44.18 -6.83 4.13
N CYS A 404 -43.96 -6.53 2.84
CA CYS A 404 -42.83 -5.68 2.46
C CYS A 404 -43.03 -4.27 3.05
N ASN A 405 -42.00 -3.72 3.66
CA ASN A 405 -42.06 -2.38 4.22
C ASN A 405 -42.25 -1.35 3.09
N ILE A 406 -42.83 -0.19 3.42
CA ILE A 406 -42.97 0.91 2.46
C ILE A 406 -41.91 1.94 2.73
N ARG A 407 -41.32 2.50 1.67
CA ARG A 407 -40.25 3.48 1.82
C ARG A 407 -40.76 4.72 2.55
N THR A 408 -40.08 5.07 3.64
CA THR A 408 -40.13 6.41 4.24
C THR A 408 -38.85 7.15 3.93
N SER A 409 -38.98 8.41 3.50
CA SER A 409 -37.84 9.30 3.34
C SER A 409 -37.24 9.59 4.73
N GLY A 410 -36.06 9.06 5.06
CA GLY A 410 -35.34 9.54 6.24
C GLY A 410 -34.16 8.75 6.79
N THR A 411 -34.10 7.42 6.69
CA THR A 411 -33.19 6.66 7.59
C THR A 411 -32.36 5.54 6.98
N TRP A 412 -32.66 5.06 5.77
CA TRP A 412 -31.97 3.90 5.20
C TRP A 412 -31.62 4.13 3.72
N SER A 413 -30.36 3.87 3.34
CA SER A 413 -29.88 3.96 1.96
C SER A 413 -30.27 2.70 1.17
N ALA A 414 -31.57 2.47 0.98
CA ALA A 414 -32.05 1.43 0.07
C ALA A 414 -31.62 1.78 -1.37
N LYS A 415 -31.16 0.79 -2.14
CA LYS A 415 -30.82 0.92 -3.58
C LYS A 415 -31.87 1.77 -4.29
N THR A 416 -31.44 2.77 -5.05
CA THR A 416 -32.30 3.84 -5.62
C THR A 416 -33.36 3.34 -6.60
N ASN A 417 -33.25 2.12 -7.13
CA ASN A 417 -34.21 1.52 -8.06
C ASN A 417 -34.65 0.13 -7.57
N SER A 418 -35.60 0.06 -6.61
CA SER A 418 -36.30 -1.21 -6.35
C SER A 418 -37.46 -1.38 -7.33
N PRO A 419 -37.61 -2.56 -7.96
CA PRO A 419 -38.66 -2.79 -8.96
C PRO A 419 -40.09 -2.78 -8.37
N PHE A 420 -40.21 -2.96 -7.05
CA PHE A 420 -41.49 -2.98 -6.33
C PHE A 420 -41.95 -1.63 -5.78
N LEU A 421 -41.35 -0.51 -6.23
CA LEU A 421 -41.69 0.83 -5.71
C LEU A 421 -43.22 1.07 -5.73
N PRO A 422 -43.82 1.53 -4.61
CA PRO A 422 -43.21 2.12 -3.41
C PRO A 422 -42.81 1.13 -2.30
N PHE A 423 -43.01 -0.18 -2.48
CA PHE A 423 -42.62 -1.21 -1.54
C PHE A 423 -41.10 -1.50 -1.60
N ASP A 424 -40.52 -1.82 -0.45
CA ASP A 424 -39.14 -2.21 -0.25
C ASP A 424 -39.08 -3.59 0.41
N CYS A 425 -38.96 -4.63 -0.42
CA CYS A 425 -38.90 -6.03 0.04
C CYS A 425 -37.53 -6.45 0.58
N SER A 426 -36.57 -5.53 0.69
CA SER A 426 -35.36 -5.74 1.51
C SER A 426 -35.66 -5.62 3.02
N GLN A 427 -36.85 -5.12 3.35
CA GLN A 427 -37.35 -4.95 4.70
C GLN A 427 -38.71 -5.63 4.81
N ILE A 428 -38.84 -6.59 5.72
CA ILE A 428 -40.08 -7.35 5.91
C ILE A 428 -40.60 -7.14 7.32
N ILE A 429 -41.85 -6.71 7.40
CA ILE A 429 -42.62 -6.67 8.64
C ILE A 429 -43.26 -8.04 8.82
N TRP A 430 -42.90 -8.71 9.90
CA TRP A 430 -43.43 -10.01 10.28
C TRP A 430 -44.16 -9.92 11.62
N ASN A 431 -45.49 -9.97 11.57
CA ASN A 431 -46.36 -9.93 12.73
C ASN A 431 -47.59 -10.85 12.56
N ASP A 432 -48.22 -11.22 13.69
CA ASP A 432 -49.46 -12.01 13.71
C ASP A 432 -50.72 -11.11 13.61
N ALA A 433 -50.56 -9.84 13.20
CA ALA A 433 -51.67 -8.89 13.12
C ALA A 433 -52.54 -9.16 11.88
N ARG A 434 -53.80 -8.74 11.93
CA ARG A 434 -54.67 -8.81 10.74
C ARG A 434 -54.08 -7.91 9.64
N SER A 435 -54.06 -8.41 8.41
CA SER A 435 -53.61 -7.63 7.25
C SER A 435 -54.46 -6.36 7.11
N LEU A 436 -53.80 -5.26 6.73
CA LEU A 436 -54.51 -4.03 6.41
C LEU A 436 -55.42 -4.28 5.19
N PRO A 437 -56.65 -3.76 5.19
CA PRO A 437 -57.53 -3.87 4.03
C PRO A 437 -56.88 -3.18 2.82
N LEU A 438 -57.26 -3.64 1.63
CA LEU A 438 -56.84 -2.98 0.40
C LEU A 438 -57.34 -1.53 0.41
N PRO A 439 -56.55 -0.57 -0.07
CA PRO A 439 -56.95 0.83 -0.10
C PRO A 439 -58.09 1.02 -1.10
N GLU A 440 -59.13 1.72 -0.66
CA GLU A 440 -60.27 2.16 -1.47
C GLU A 440 -60.32 3.69 -1.46
N SER A 441 -60.63 4.31 -2.61
CA SER A 441 -60.77 5.76 -2.73
C SER A 441 -61.98 6.13 -3.56
N GLU A 442 -62.91 6.88 -2.96
CA GLU A 442 -64.10 7.40 -3.63
C GLU A 442 -63.74 8.38 -4.76
N LEU A 443 -62.66 9.16 -4.59
CA LEU A 443 -62.17 10.09 -5.61
C LEU A 443 -61.66 9.35 -6.84
N VAL A 444 -60.92 8.26 -6.64
CA VAL A 444 -60.46 7.43 -7.75
C VAL A 444 -61.64 6.77 -8.46
N ASN A 445 -62.63 6.26 -7.70
CA ASN A 445 -63.86 5.70 -8.29
C ASN A 445 -64.65 6.73 -9.12
N LYS A 446 -64.70 8.00 -8.69
CA LYS A 446 -65.32 9.09 -9.46
C LYS A 446 -64.50 9.41 -10.72
N ALA A 447 -63.18 9.46 -10.61
CA ALA A 447 -62.27 9.74 -11.71
C ALA A 447 -62.29 8.64 -12.78
N THR A 448 -62.31 7.37 -12.36
CA THR A 448 -62.43 6.22 -13.27
C THR A 448 -63.81 6.20 -13.91
N ALA A 449 -64.88 6.44 -13.16
CA ALA A 449 -66.24 6.51 -13.70
C ALA A 449 -66.40 7.62 -14.76
N LEU A 450 -65.81 8.79 -14.55
CA LEU A 450 -65.82 9.88 -15.55
C LEU A 450 -65.06 9.47 -16.82
N THR A 451 -63.87 8.94 -16.65
CA THR A 451 -63.00 8.52 -17.75
C THR A 451 -63.65 7.39 -18.57
N GLU A 452 -64.22 6.40 -17.90
CA GLU A 452 -64.93 5.28 -18.51
C GLU A 452 -66.21 5.75 -19.23
N ALA A 453 -66.96 6.69 -18.65
CA ALA A 453 -68.13 7.27 -19.31
C ALA A 453 -67.78 8.00 -20.60
N VAL A 454 -66.68 8.79 -20.60
CA VAL A 454 -66.20 9.50 -21.80
C VAL A 454 -65.69 8.51 -22.84
N ASN A 455 -64.84 7.56 -22.45
CA ASN A 455 -64.30 6.54 -23.36
C ASN A 455 -65.41 5.68 -23.97
N ARG A 456 -66.40 5.25 -23.18
CA ARG A 456 -67.57 4.49 -23.67
C ARG A 456 -68.36 5.26 -24.73
N GLN A 457 -68.55 6.57 -24.55
CA GLN A 457 -69.30 7.40 -25.50
C GLN A 457 -68.49 7.75 -26.75
N LEU A 458 -67.17 7.93 -26.63
CA LEU A 458 -66.29 8.22 -27.77
C LEU A 458 -65.96 6.98 -28.61
N HIS A 459 -65.84 5.82 -27.96
CA HIS A 459 -65.47 4.53 -28.54
C HIS A 459 -66.49 3.43 -28.19
N PRO A 460 -67.74 3.54 -28.66
CA PRO A 460 -68.79 2.59 -28.31
C PRO A 460 -68.52 1.19 -28.88
N LYS A 461 -68.69 0.17 -28.05
CA LYS A 461 -68.66 -1.25 -28.44
C LYS A 461 -70.03 -1.67 -28.98
N PRO A 462 -70.11 -2.73 -29.81
CA PRO A 462 -71.37 -3.15 -30.44
C PRO A 462 -72.46 -3.60 -29.45
N ASP A 463 -72.09 -3.99 -28.23
CA ASP A 463 -73.00 -4.42 -27.15
C ASP A 463 -73.45 -3.29 -26.20
N ASP A 464 -72.96 -2.06 -26.36
CA ASP A 464 -73.30 -0.97 -25.44
C ASP A 464 -74.76 -0.52 -25.66
N GLU A 465 -75.55 -0.51 -24.58
CA GLU A 465 -76.94 -0.02 -24.55
C GLU A 465 -76.98 1.49 -24.81
N SER A 466 -77.03 1.83 -26.08
CA SER A 466 -77.05 3.21 -26.51
C SER A 466 -78.48 3.71 -26.70
N ARG A 467 -78.75 4.97 -26.35
CA ARG A 467 -80.09 5.59 -26.52
C ARG A 467 -80.47 5.88 -27.99
N VAL A 468 -79.59 5.57 -28.94
CA VAL A 468 -79.73 5.88 -30.37
C VAL A 468 -79.67 4.61 -31.22
N SER A 469 -80.51 4.53 -32.26
CA SER A 469 -80.60 3.35 -33.15
C SER A 469 -79.27 3.05 -33.86
N ALA A 470 -78.94 1.76 -33.98
CA ALA A 470 -77.68 1.29 -34.58
C ALA A 470 -77.46 1.81 -36.02
N SER A 471 -78.54 2.01 -36.78
CA SER A 471 -78.48 2.55 -38.15
C SER A 471 -78.07 4.03 -38.19
N LEU A 472 -78.55 4.86 -37.26
CA LEU A 472 -78.18 6.28 -37.17
C LEU A 472 -76.73 6.44 -36.72
N ARG A 473 -76.29 5.60 -35.76
CA ARG A 473 -74.89 5.59 -35.31
C ARG A 473 -73.93 5.20 -36.44
N SER A 474 -74.26 4.17 -37.22
CA SER A 474 -73.46 3.76 -38.37
C SER A 474 -73.37 4.86 -39.44
N ALA A 475 -74.46 5.60 -39.69
CA ALA A 475 -74.47 6.71 -40.63
C ALA A 475 -73.58 7.88 -40.16
N ILE A 476 -73.59 8.19 -38.87
CA ILE A 476 -72.77 9.26 -38.28
C ILE A 476 -71.28 8.86 -38.29
N GLN A 477 -70.95 7.61 -37.95
CA GLN A 477 -69.57 7.12 -38.04
C GLN A 477 -69.05 7.13 -39.48
N LYS A 478 -69.87 6.76 -40.48
CA LYS A 478 -69.50 6.89 -41.90
C LYS A 478 -69.25 8.33 -42.35
N SER A 479 -69.87 9.31 -41.68
CA SER A 479 -69.63 10.74 -41.93
C SER A 479 -68.35 11.27 -41.27
N GLY A 480 -67.62 10.44 -40.52
CA GLY A 480 -66.39 10.83 -39.81
C GLY A 480 -66.64 11.70 -38.58
N MET A 481 -67.87 11.72 -38.04
CA MET A 481 -68.22 12.44 -36.81
C MET A 481 -68.41 11.45 -35.65
N VAL A 482 -68.09 11.88 -34.43
CA VAL A 482 -68.30 11.11 -33.19
C VAL A 482 -69.51 11.69 -32.46
N LEU A 483 -70.41 10.82 -32.01
CA LEU A 483 -71.64 11.19 -31.31
C LEU A 483 -71.49 10.91 -29.82
N LEU A 484 -71.66 11.94 -28.99
CA LEU A 484 -71.92 11.76 -27.56
C LEU A 484 -73.44 11.63 -27.36
N ASP A 485 -73.87 10.46 -26.91
CA ASP A 485 -75.28 10.11 -26.72
C ASP A 485 -75.83 10.43 -25.32
N ASP A 486 -74.95 10.66 -24.33
CA ASP A 486 -75.31 11.09 -22.98
C ASP A 486 -74.35 12.17 -22.45
N PHE A 487 -74.44 13.36 -23.03
CA PHE A 487 -73.65 14.52 -22.59
C PHE A 487 -73.96 14.95 -21.14
N GLY A 488 -75.18 14.68 -20.66
CA GLY A 488 -75.59 14.98 -19.29
C GLY A 488 -74.78 14.18 -18.27
N ASP A 489 -74.58 12.89 -18.50
CA ASP A 489 -73.79 11.99 -17.64
C ASP A 489 -72.34 12.48 -17.47
N ILE A 490 -71.68 12.93 -18.54
CA ILE A 490 -70.31 13.48 -18.48
C ILE A 490 -70.26 14.74 -17.60
N VAL A 491 -71.26 15.63 -17.74
CA VAL A 491 -71.34 16.87 -16.94
C VAL A 491 -71.54 16.54 -15.45
N LEU A 492 -72.42 15.59 -15.13
CA LEU A 492 -72.69 15.19 -13.75
C LEU A 492 -71.46 14.53 -13.12
N LYS A 493 -70.84 13.56 -13.79
CA LYS A 493 -69.61 12.91 -13.29
C LYS A 493 -68.44 13.88 -13.14
N THR A 494 -68.35 14.88 -14.02
CA THR A 494 -67.35 15.96 -13.88
C THR A 494 -67.65 16.86 -12.69
N ALA A 495 -68.92 17.14 -12.40
CA ALA A 495 -69.32 17.90 -11.21
C ALA A 495 -69.02 17.14 -9.91
N ASP A 496 -69.21 15.81 -9.92
CA ASP A 496 -68.96 14.95 -8.77
C ASP A 496 -67.47 14.84 -8.43
N LEU A 497 -66.59 14.78 -9.44
CA LEU A 497 -65.14 14.76 -9.24
C LEU A 497 -64.57 16.15 -8.91
N CYS A 498 -64.95 17.17 -9.70
CA CYS A 498 -64.34 18.49 -9.66
C CYS A 498 -65.16 19.47 -8.81
N ALA A 499 -65.40 19.11 -7.56
CA ALA A 499 -66.31 19.84 -6.66
C ALA A 499 -65.81 21.25 -6.28
N ALA A 500 -64.48 21.46 -6.17
CA ALA A 500 -63.95 22.78 -5.85
C ALA A 500 -64.01 23.70 -7.08
N LYS A 501 -64.08 25.02 -6.84
CA LYS A 501 -64.14 26.02 -7.91
C LYS A 501 -62.91 25.99 -8.82
N ASP A 502 -61.74 25.73 -8.23
CA ASP A 502 -60.46 25.75 -8.92
C ASP A 502 -60.08 24.40 -9.56
N ASP A 503 -60.87 23.34 -9.34
CA ASP A 503 -60.63 22.03 -9.92
C ASP A 503 -61.11 21.97 -11.38
N CYS A 504 -60.33 21.31 -12.24
CA CYS A 504 -60.70 20.97 -13.62
C CYS A 504 -61.16 22.16 -14.48
N VAL A 505 -60.63 23.36 -14.25
CA VAL A 505 -61.07 24.61 -14.92
C VAL A 505 -61.11 24.47 -16.46
N ARG A 506 -60.10 23.83 -17.05
CA ARG A 506 -60.03 23.63 -18.50
C ARG A 506 -61.14 22.70 -19.00
N LEU A 507 -61.39 21.59 -18.30
CA LEU A 507 -62.46 20.65 -18.62
C LEU A 507 -63.84 21.30 -18.45
N LYS A 508 -64.08 22.00 -17.35
CA LYS A 508 -65.32 22.75 -17.10
C LYS A 508 -65.61 23.75 -18.22
N ASN A 509 -64.62 24.53 -18.63
CA ASN A 509 -64.77 25.50 -19.72
C ASN A 509 -65.04 24.82 -21.07
N ALA A 510 -64.38 23.70 -21.37
CA ALA A 510 -64.63 22.93 -22.57
C ALA A 510 -66.07 22.39 -22.60
N LEU A 511 -66.56 21.84 -21.49
CA LEU A 511 -67.94 21.33 -21.38
C LEU A 511 -68.98 22.46 -21.44
N VAL A 512 -68.72 23.63 -20.87
CA VAL A 512 -69.60 24.81 -21.00
C VAL A 512 -69.74 25.25 -22.45
N ASN A 513 -68.63 25.26 -23.19
CA ASN A 513 -68.63 25.60 -24.62
C ASN A 513 -69.37 24.54 -25.46
N LEU A 514 -69.15 23.25 -25.19
CA LEU A 514 -69.83 22.15 -25.88
C LEU A 514 -71.34 22.11 -25.57
N GLY A 515 -71.72 22.40 -24.33
CA GLY A 515 -73.11 22.43 -23.87
C GLY A 515 -73.87 23.72 -24.20
N ASN A 516 -73.23 24.70 -24.85
CA ASN A 516 -73.77 26.03 -25.14
C ASN A 516 -74.48 26.65 -23.91
N SER A 517 -73.78 26.68 -22.78
CA SER A 517 -74.24 27.25 -21.52
C SER A 517 -73.49 28.54 -21.18
N LYS A 518 -74.06 29.39 -20.33
CA LYS A 518 -73.42 30.64 -19.89
C LYS A 518 -72.25 30.37 -18.95
N ASP A 519 -72.47 29.53 -17.94
CA ASP A 519 -71.51 29.19 -16.89
C ASP A 519 -71.65 27.72 -16.47
N TRP A 520 -70.64 27.20 -15.75
CA TRP A 520 -70.61 25.83 -15.23
C TRP A 520 -71.84 25.51 -14.36
N ASP A 521 -72.18 26.39 -13.41
CA ASP A 521 -73.32 26.17 -12.51
C ASP A 521 -74.66 26.09 -13.26
N ALA A 522 -74.80 26.85 -14.35
CA ALA A 522 -75.98 26.80 -15.20
C ALA A 522 -76.04 25.48 -16.01
N LEU A 523 -74.90 24.95 -16.44
CA LEU A 523 -74.80 23.68 -17.15
C LEU A 523 -75.17 22.51 -16.22
N VAL A 524 -74.60 22.47 -15.01
CA VAL A 524 -74.88 21.43 -14.01
C VAL A 524 -76.36 21.46 -13.58
N LYS A 525 -76.96 22.64 -13.40
CA LYS A 525 -78.41 22.77 -13.12
C LYS A 525 -79.27 22.22 -14.25
N ARG A 526 -78.86 22.39 -15.52
CA ARG A 526 -79.57 21.81 -16.68
C ARG A 526 -79.43 20.30 -16.73
N ALA A 527 -78.24 19.77 -16.42
CA ALA A 527 -77.98 18.34 -16.33
C ALA A 527 -78.84 17.67 -15.25
N ASN A 528 -78.83 18.22 -14.03
CA ASN A 528 -79.64 17.72 -12.91
C ASN A 528 -81.15 17.78 -13.15
N ALA A 529 -81.61 18.74 -13.96
CA ALA A 529 -83.03 18.86 -14.32
C ALA A 529 -83.45 17.91 -15.47
N GLY A 530 -82.57 17.02 -15.94
CA GLY A 530 -82.82 16.13 -17.08
C GLY A 530 -82.98 16.86 -18.42
N LYS A 531 -82.66 18.16 -18.48
CA LYS A 531 -82.81 18.98 -19.70
C LYS A 531 -81.72 18.72 -20.74
N LEU A 532 -80.72 17.92 -20.40
CA LEU A 532 -79.66 17.46 -21.30
C LEU A 532 -79.91 16.03 -21.80
N ASP A 533 -80.94 15.34 -21.30
CA ASP A 533 -81.34 14.03 -21.81
C ASP A 533 -81.85 14.15 -23.26
N GLY A 534 -81.16 13.49 -24.20
CA GLY A 534 -81.46 13.55 -25.64
C GLY A 534 -80.71 14.66 -26.40
N VAL A 535 -79.83 15.42 -25.75
CA VAL A 535 -78.92 16.36 -26.42
C VAL A 535 -77.71 15.59 -26.97
N ASN A 536 -77.79 15.27 -28.25
CA ASN A 536 -76.74 14.61 -29.00
C ASN A 536 -75.67 15.63 -29.43
N VAL A 537 -74.46 15.53 -28.87
CA VAL A 537 -73.34 16.40 -29.26
C VAL A 537 -72.52 15.70 -30.34
N LEU A 538 -72.43 16.32 -31.51
CA LEU A 538 -71.63 15.84 -32.62
C LEU A 538 -70.25 16.50 -32.58
N LEU A 539 -69.21 15.69 -32.39
CA LEU A 539 -67.83 16.12 -32.34
C LEU A 539 -67.09 15.68 -33.61
N ARG A 540 -66.17 16.54 -34.07
CA ARG A 540 -65.15 16.12 -35.03
C ARG A 540 -64.15 15.19 -34.32
N PRO A 541 -63.49 14.24 -35.01
CA PRO A 541 -62.55 13.31 -34.39
C PRO A 541 -61.46 13.99 -33.57
N VAL A 542 -60.91 15.09 -34.07
CA VAL A 542 -59.89 15.89 -33.34
C VAL A 542 -60.45 16.51 -32.05
N SER A 543 -61.72 16.93 -32.05
CA SER A 543 -62.37 17.49 -30.87
C SER A 543 -62.75 16.41 -29.85
N ALA A 544 -63.11 15.21 -30.33
CA ALA A 544 -63.31 14.03 -29.50
C ALA A 544 -62.01 13.60 -28.81
N GLU A 545 -60.91 13.48 -29.56
CA GLU A 545 -59.58 13.18 -29.02
C GLU A 545 -59.08 14.28 -28.07
N SER A 546 -59.35 15.54 -28.37
CA SER A 546 -59.02 16.64 -27.45
C SER A 546 -59.84 16.60 -26.17
N LEU A 547 -61.09 16.13 -26.21
CA LEU A 547 -61.91 15.96 -25.01
C LEU A 547 -61.39 14.80 -24.16
N ASP A 548 -61.04 13.68 -24.79
CA ASP A 548 -60.47 12.50 -24.13
C ASP A 548 -59.16 12.86 -23.40
N ASN A 549 -58.20 13.47 -24.10
CA ASN A 549 -56.94 13.95 -23.52
C ASN A 549 -57.16 14.96 -22.38
N LEU A 550 -58.19 15.82 -22.49
CA LEU A 550 -58.50 16.81 -21.46
C LEU A 550 -59.08 16.17 -20.21
N VAL A 551 -59.91 15.13 -20.36
CA VAL A 551 -60.43 14.33 -19.27
C VAL A 551 -59.28 13.57 -18.60
N GLU A 552 -58.45 12.86 -19.37
CA GLU A 552 -57.28 12.14 -18.86
C GLU A 552 -56.32 13.06 -18.08
N THR A 553 -55.98 14.22 -18.65
CA THR A 553 -55.09 15.19 -17.99
C THR A 553 -55.73 15.79 -16.73
N SER A 554 -57.06 15.94 -16.69
CA SER A 554 -57.78 16.49 -15.54
C SER A 554 -57.98 15.47 -14.42
N THR A 555 -58.11 14.18 -14.75
CA THR A 555 -58.30 13.10 -13.75
C THR A 555 -56.98 12.57 -13.19
N ALA A 556 -55.90 12.59 -13.98
CA ALA A 556 -54.57 12.12 -13.60
C ALA A 556 -54.08 12.58 -12.20
N PRO A 557 -54.10 13.89 -11.85
CA PRO A 557 -53.57 14.34 -10.56
C PRO A 557 -54.34 13.78 -9.36
N PHE A 558 -55.65 13.55 -9.48
CA PHE A 558 -56.46 12.94 -8.42
C PHE A 558 -56.01 11.50 -8.16
N ILE A 559 -55.81 10.72 -9.23
CA ILE A 559 -55.41 9.32 -9.11
C ILE A 559 -53.98 9.21 -8.56
N THR A 560 -53.03 9.97 -9.09
CA THR A 560 -51.63 9.91 -8.61
C THR A 560 -51.51 10.38 -7.17
N HIS A 561 -52.21 11.44 -6.77
CA HIS A 561 -52.19 11.94 -5.39
C HIS A 561 -52.79 10.92 -4.41
N GLU A 562 -53.95 10.35 -4.74
CA GLU A 562 -54.60 9.34 -3.90
C GLU A 562 -53.77 8.06 -3.84
N THR A 563 -53.11 7.65 -4.93
CA THR A 563 -52.19 6.50 -4.94
C THR A 563 -51.01 6.73 -3.98
N ALA A 564 -50.38 7.91 -4.03
CA ALA A 564 -49.28 8.25 -3.13
C ALA A 564 -49.73 8.32 -1.66
N ARG A 565 -50.90 8.91 -1.40
CA ARG A 565 -51.50 8.98 -0.05
C ARG A 565 -51.83 7.59 0.50
N ALA A 566 -52.40 6.72 -0.33
CA ALA A 566 -52.70 5.34 0.03
C ALA A 566 -51.42 4.56 0.35
N ALA A 567 -50.35 4.71 -0.45
CA ALA A 567 -49.05 4.13 -0.15
C ALA A 567 -48.50 4.59 1.20
N GLN A 568 -48.59 5.88 1.53
CA GLN A 568 -48.17 6.39 2.85
C GLN A 568 -49.02 5.84 4.00
N SER A 569 -50.32 5.62 3.79
CA SER A 569 -51.21 5.08 4.83
C SER A 569 -50.85 3.65 5.23
N LEU A 570 -50.33 2.86 4.28
CA LEU A 570 -49.92 1.47 4.51
C LEU A 570 -48.60 1.36 5.29
N ASN A 571 -47.87 2.47 5.48
CA ASN A 571 -46.61 2.52 6.23
C ASN A 571 -46.80 2.56 7.77
N SER A 572 -48.03 2.40 8.27
CA SER A 572 -48.30 2.32 9.72
C SER A 572 -48.72 0.90 10.11
N PRO A 573 -47.79 -0.08 10.13
CA PRO A 573 -48.13 -1.44 10.53
C PRO A 573 -48.55 -1.52 12.00
N ALA A 574 -49.28 -2.57 12.35
CA ALA A 574 -49.69 -2.84 13.73
C ALA A 574 -48.47 -2.93 14.67
N PRO A 575 -48.59 -2.45 15.92
CA PRO A 575 -47.49 -2.49 16.90
C PRO A 575 -47.08 -3.93 17.23
N GLY A 576 -45.78 -4.14 17.48
CA GLY A 576 -45.19 -5.43 17.79
C GLY A 576 -44.79 -6.28 16.58
N GLY A 577 -44.11 -7.40 16.84
CA GLY A 577 -43.53 -8.28 15.81
C GLY A 577 -42.08 -7.91 15.48
N PHE A 578 -41.62 -8.34 14.31
CA PHE A 578 -40.24 -8.20 13.86
C PHE A 578 -40.16 -7.43 12.55
N LEU A 579 -39.21 -6.50 12.45
CA LEU A 579 -38.79 -5.93 11.17
C LEU A 579 -37.45 -6.56 10.78
N ILE A 580 -37.47 -7.41 9.76
CA ILE A 580 -36.29 -8.08 9.23
C ILE A 580 -35.71 -7.20 8.13
N VAL A 581 -34.45 -6.80 8.25
CA VAL A 581 -33.79 -5.88 7.31
C VAL A 581 -32.56 -6.54 6.72
N SER A 582 -32.47 -6.61 5.39
CA SER A 582 -31.22 -7.00 4.70
C SER A 582 -30.22 -5.85 4.71
N ASP A 583 -29.04 -6.06 5.29
CA ASP A 583 -27.97 -5.05 5.32
C ASP A 583 -27.37 -4.78 3.93
N GLU A 584 -27.45 -5.72 2.99
CA GLU A 584 -27.01 -5.55 1.59
C GLU A 584 -28.10 -4.96 0.68
N GLY A 585 -29.31 -4.74 1.20
CA GLY A 585 -30.47 -4.31 0.42
C GLY A 585 -30.85 -5.31 -0.67
N SER A 586 -30.71 -6.61 -0.38
CA SER A 586 -31.24 -7.70 -1.21
C SER A 586 -32.71 -7.91 -0.89
N ASP A 587 -33.52 -8.20 -1.91
CA ASP A 587 -34.92 -8.59 -1.68
C ASP A 587 -34.97 -9.93 -0.95
N LEU A 588 -35.84 -10.04 0.06
CA LEU A 588 -36.03 -11.23 0.89
C LEU A 588 -37.18 -12.12 0.40
N VAL A 589 -37.69 -11.83 -0.80
CA VAL A 589 -38.94 -12.37 -1.35
C VAL A 589 -38.68 -12.90 -2.77
N ASP A 590 -39.23 -14.07 -3.08
CA ASP A 590 -39.08 -14.75 -4.39
C ASP A 590 -40.16 -14.36 -5.42
N GLN A 591 -40.81 -13.20 -5.28
CA GLN A 591 -41.87 -12.76 -6.19
C GLN A 591 -41.28 -12.26 -7.53
N PRO A 592 -41.94 -12.55 -8.67
CA PRO A 592 -41.50 -12.04 -9.96
C PRO A 592 -41.60 -10.52 -9.99
N TRP A 593 -40.61 -9.88 -10.59
CA TRP A 593 -40.59 -8.42 -10.73
C TRP A 593 -41.71 -7.95 -11.67
N PRO A 594 -42.38 -6.83 -11.36
CA PRO A 594 -43.33 -6.24 -12.29
C PRO A 594 -42.60 -5.77 -13.55
N ALA A 595 -43.24 -5.95 -14.71
CA ALA A 595 -42.65 -5.57 -16.00
C ALA A 595 -42.51 -4.04 -16.16
N VAL A 596 -43.34 -3.28 -15.47
CA VAL A 596 -43.41 -1.82 -15.49
C VAL A 596 -43.49 -1.32 -14.05
N SER A 597 -42.78 -0.25 -13.72
CA SER A 597 -42.83 0.32 -12.36
C SER A 597 -44.17 1.04 -12.13
N LEU A 598 -44.61 1.14 -10.88
CA LEU A 598 -45.94 1.71 -10.58
C LEU A 598 -46.16 3.11 -11.18
N TYR A 599 -45.14 3.95 -11.15
CA TYR A 599 -45.23 5.34 -11.61
C TYR A 599 -45.05 5.50 -13.12
N ASP A 600 -44.70 4.43 -13.83
CA ASP A 600 -44.63 4.40 -15.30
C ASP A 600 -45.96 3.97 -15.94
N TYR A 601 -46.93 3.49 -15.15
CA TYR A 601 -48.28 3.20 -15.64
C TYR A 601 -49.05 4.49 -15.99
N PRO A 602 -49.93 4.45 -17.00
CA PRO A 602 -50.86 5.54 -17.23
C PRO A 602 -51.75 5.73 -15.98
N PRO A 603 -52.12 6.97 -15.61
CA PRO A 603 -52.83 7.25 -14.35
C PRO A 603 -54.11 6.42 -14.15
N GLN A 604 -54.82 6.10 -15.23
CA GLN A 604 -56.06 5.31 -15.18
C GLN A 604 -55.82 3.87 -14.69
N GLU A 605 -54.67 3.27 -15.04
CA GLU A 605 -54.30 1.91 -14.62
C GLU A 605 -53.48 1.90 -13.34
N GLN A 606 -52.83 3.03 -13.00
CA GLN A 606 -51.94 3.17 -11.87
C GLN A 606 -52.58 2.69 -10.55
N TRP A 607 -53.83 3.07 -10.27
CA TRP A 607 -54.52 2.64 -9.04
C TRP A 607 -54.74 1.13 -8.99
N ASN A 608 -55.19 0.54 -10.10
CA ASN A 608 -55.42 -0.90 -10.18
C ASN A 608 -54.10 -1.68 -10.09
N ALA A 609 -53.04 -1.17 -10.70
CA ALA A 609 -51.69 -1.72 -10.57
C ALA A 609 -51.19 -1.66 -9.13
N PHE A 610 -51.42 -0.53 -8.43
CA PHE A 610 -51.11 -0.37 -7.01
C PHE A 610 -51.89 -1.36 -6.14
N GLN A 611 -53.19 -1.53 -6.35
CA GLN A 611 -54.00 -2.50 -5.60
C GLN A 611 -53.51 -3.94 -5.81
N LYS A 612 -53.15 -4.32 -7.05
CA LYS A 612 -52.57 -5.64 -7.34
C LYS A 612 -51.21 -5.83 -6.66
N LEU A 613 -50.35 -4.81 -6.69
CA LEU A 613 -49.05 -4.84 -6.01
C LEU A 613 -49.22 -4.93 -4.49
N ALA A 614 -50.13 -4.15 -3.91
CA ALA A 614 -50.45 -4.23 -2.49
C ALA A 614 -51.00 -5.61 -2.12
N GLN A 615 -51.93 -6.16 -2.89
CA GLN A 615 -52.47 -7.50 -2.66
C GLN A 615 -51.37 -8.57 -2.68
N MET A 616 -50.42 -8.45 -3.59
CA MET A 616 -49.27 -9.34 -3.68
C MET A 616 -48.34 -9.17 -2.48
N LEU A 617 -47.90 -7.94 -2.20
CA LEU A 617 -46.77 -7.62 -1.30
C LEU A 617 -47.12 -7.50 0.18
N MET A 618 -48.41 -7.43 0.52
CA MET A 618 -48.89 -7.33 1.91
C MET A 618 -48.97 -8.69 2.63
N HIS A 619 -48.96 -9.78 1.87
CA HIS A 619 -48.97 -11.15 2.40
C HIS A 619 -48.09 -12.06 1.54
N THR A 620 -46.81 -11.74 1.44
CA THR A 620 -45.85 -12.54 0.67
C THR A 620 -45.20 -13.60 1.54
N PRO A 621 -45.03 -14.83 1.02
CA PRO A 621 -44.07 -15.74 1.60
C PRO A 621 -42.67 -15.15 1.44
N PHE A 622 -41.88 -15.20 2.50
CA PHE A 622 -40.49 -14.75 2.49
C PHE A 622 -39.59 -15.81 3.09
N ASN A 623 -38.34 -15.81 2.63
CA ASN A 623 -37.26 -16.64 3.16
C ASN A 623 -36.09 -15.72 3.46
N ALA A 624 -35.73 -15.58 4.73
CA ALA A 624 -34.60 -14.78 5.15
C ALA A 624 -33.58 -15.67 5.86
N GLU A 625 -32.39 -15.79 5.26
CA GLU A 625 -31.25 -16.50 5.84
C GLU A 625 -30.08 -15.52 6.02
N GLY A 626 -29.53 -15.49 7.22
CA GLY A 626 -28.42 -14.57 7.50
C GLY A 626 -27.94 -14.61 8.93
N ILE A 627 -26.83 -13.92 9.17
CA ILE A 627 -26.27 -13.69 10.49
C ILE A 627 -26.83 -12.37 11.02
N VAL A 628 -27.24 -12.36 12.29
CA VAL A 628 -27.78 -11.16 12.92
C VAL A 628 -26.67 -10.16 13.22
N THR A 629 -26.76 -8.96 12.66
CA THR A 629 -25.75 -7.91 12.82
C THR A 629 -26.13 -6.84 13.84
N LYS A 630 -27.43 -6.55 13.93
CA LYS A 630 -28.03 -5.51 14.79
C LYS A 630 -29.39 -5.97 15.28
N ILE A 631 -29.69 -5.65 16.54
CA ILE A 631 -30.99 -5.86 17.17
C ILE A 631 -31.30 -4.60 17.97
N PHE A 632 -32.44 -3.96 17.68
CA PHE A 632 -32.98 -2.88 18.51
C PHE A 632 -34.50 -2.92 18.46
N THR A 633 -35.16 -2.36 19.48
CA THR A 633 -36.62 -2.29 19.57
C THR A 633 -37.07 -0.85 19.42
N ASP A 634 -37.98 -0.60 18.49
CA ASP A 634 -38.57 0.72 18.27
C ASP A 634 -39.63 1.07 19.31
N ALA A 635 -40.03 2.34 19.34
CA ALA A 635 -41.07 2.85 20.24
C ALA A 635 -42.42 2.12 20.09
N ASN A 636 -42.68 1.52 18.93
CA ASN A 636 -43.87 0.72 18.63
C ASN A 636 -43.79 -0.73 19.14
N GLY A 637 -42.69 -1.10 19.82
CA GLY A 637 -42.46 -2.46 20.31
C GLY A 637 -42.06 -3.47 19.22
N THR A 638 -41.78 -3.00 18.00
CA THR A 638 -41.24 -3.81 16.90
C THR A 638 -39.76 -4.05 17.11
N GLN A 639 -39.31 -5.30 16.97
CA GLN A 639 -37.89 -5.65 17.08
C GLN A 639 -37.24 -5.67 15.69
N HIS A 640 -36.28 -4.78 15.48
CA HIS A 640 -35.54 -4.63 14.23
C HIS A 640 -34.35 -5.58 14.24
N ILE A 641 -34.33 -6.51 13.30
CA ILE A 641 -33.27 -7.50 13.14
C ILE A 641 -32.59 -7.23 11.80
N GLY A 642 -31.32 -6.83 11.85
CA GLY A 642 -30.48 -6.76 10.66
C GLY A 642 -29.89 -8.12 10.36
N LEU A 643 -30.05 -8.55 9.11
CA LEU A 643 -29.48 -9.77 8.58
C LEU A 643 -28.43 -9.42 7.53
N HIS A 644 -27.28 -10.04 7.67
CA HIS A 644 -26.28 -10.11 6.61
C HIS A 644 -26.26 -11.53 6.05
N PRO A 645 -26.20 -11.72 4.73
CA PRO A 645 -26.14 -13.05 4.13
C PRO A 645 -24.96 -13.84 4.68
N ILE A 646 -25.16 -15.16 4.82
CA ILE A 646 -24.13 -16.06 5.29
C ILE A 646 -23.00 -16.08 4.26
N PRO A 647 -21.76 -15.72 4.65
CA PRO A 647 -20.64 -15.76 3.72
C PRO A 647 -20.35 -17.21 3.30
N ASP A 648 -19.98 -17.39 2.03
CA ASP A 648 -19.50 -18.66 1.53
C ASP A 648 -18.32 -19.20 2.37
N ARG A 649 -18.05 -20.51 2.27
CA ARG A 649 -16.94 -21.15 3.01
C ARG A 649 -15.61 -20.39 2.86
N SER A 650 -15.32 -19.83 1.68
CA SER A 650 -14.11 -19.01 1.46
C SER A 650 -14.18 -17.65 2.19
N GLY A 651 -15.35 -17.00 2.21
CA GLY A 651 -15.60 -15.78 2.98
C GLY A 651 -15.40 -15.96 4.47
N LEU A 652 -15.83 -17.10 5.04
CA LEU A 652 -15.59 -17.45 6.45
C LEU A 652 -14.09 -17.53 6.77
N TRP A 653 -13.30 -18.21 5.93
CA TRP A 653 -11.84 -18.28 6.10
C TRP A 653 -11.17 -16.92 6.00
N ARG A 654 -11.68 -16.02 5.14
CA ARG A 654 -11.19 -14.64 5.06
C ARG A 654 -11.50 -13.87 6.33
N TYR A 655 -12.71 -13.97 6.89
CA TYR A 655 -13.05 -13.32 8.15
C TYR A 655 -12.20 -13.83 9.32
N LEU A 656 -12.02 -15.15 9.44
CA LEU A 656 -11.12 -15.73 10.44
C LEU A 656 -9.66 -15.29 10.22
N GLY A 657 -9.20 -15.27 8.97
CA GLY A 657 -7.86 -14.83 8.60
C GLY A 657 -7.63 -13.35 8.92
N THR A 658 -8.60 -12.46 8.65
CA THR A 658 -8.49 -11.04 8.95
C THR A 658 -8.34 -10.77 10.45
N THR A 659 -9.11 -11.47 11.29
CA THR A 659 -9.07 -11.29 12.75
C THR A 659 -7.79 -11.86 13.35
N LEU A 660 -7.33 -13.03 12.89
CA LEU A 660 -6.05 -13.60 13.27
C LEU A 660 -4.89 -12.67 12.86
N LEU A 661 -4.89 -12.16 11.63
CA LEU A 661 -3.88 -11.24 11.15
C LEU A 661 -3.89 -9.93 11.95
N LEU A 662 -5.08 -9.40 12.28
CA LEU A 662 -5.22 -8.19 13.08
C LEU A 662 -4.64 -8.37 14.49
N LEU A 663 -4.98 -9.47 15.18
CA LEU A 663 -4.46 -9.76 16.52
C LEU A 663 -2.94 -9.96 16.51
N THR A 664 -2.42 -10.70 15.53
CA THR A 664 -0.97 -10.93 15.38
C THR A 664 -0.22 -9.63 15.05
N MET A 665 -0.75 -8.76 14.20
CA MET A 665 -0.14 -7.46 13.90
C MET A 665 -0.17 -6.51 15.10
N LEU A 666 -1.26 -6.50 15.87
CA LEU A 666 -1.35 -5.72 17.11
C LEU A 666 -0.30 -6.18 18.12
N GLY A 667 -0.24 -7.49 18.38
CA GLY A 667 0.75 -8.09 19.29
C GLY A 667 2.19 -7.85 18.83
N SER A 668 2.46 -8.03 17.53
CA SER A 668 3.79 -7.79 16.94
C SER A 668 4.22 -6.33 17.07
N THR A 669 3.33 -5.38 16.82
CA THR A 669 3.63 -3.94 16.91
C THR A 669 3.98 -3.55 18.35
N ILE A 670 3.19 -4.00 19.33
CA ILE A 670 3.43 -3.71 20.74
C ILE A 670 4.73 -4.36 21.21
N TYR A 671 4.90 -5.66 20.96
CA TYR A 671 6.09 -6.40 21.42
C TYR A 671 7.38 -5.86 20.79
N ASN A 672 7.42 -5.70 19.47
CA ASN A 672 8.60 -5.22 18.77
C ASN A 672 8.86 -3.72 19.04
N GLY A 673 7.81 -2.92 19.26
CA GLY A 673 7.94 -1.52 19.68
C GLY A 673 8.60 -1.39 21.06
N VAL A 674 8.14 -2.15 22.06
CA VAL A 674 8.74 -2.17 23.40
C VAL A 674 10.18 -2.69 23.37
N GLN A 675 10.44 -3.75 22.59
CA GLN A 675 11.80 -4.27 22.41
C GLN A 675 12.71 -3.26 21.72
N ALA A 676 12.24 -2.57 20.67
CA ALA A 676 13.01 -1.53 19.99
C ALA A 676 13.39 -0.40 20.94
N TRP A 677 12.43 0.07 21.76
CA TRP A 677 12.68 1.09 22.77
C TRP A 677 13.74 0.66 23.79
N ARG A 678 13.55 -0.50 24.44
CA ARG A 678 14.49 -1.06 25.42
C ARG A 678 15.89 -1.23 24.84
N ARG A 679 15.98 -1.72 23.60
CA ARG A 679 17.25 -1.94 22.88
C ARG A 679 17.93 -0.61 22.50
N CYS A 680 17.16 0.38 22.08
CA CYS A 680 17.66 1.72 21.75
C CYS A 680 18.25 2.40 22.99
N GLN A 681 17.56 2.34 24.13
CA GLN A 681 18.05 2.88 25.39
C GLN A 681 19.37 2.21 25.81
N ARG A 682 19.43 0.88 25.79
CA ARG A 682 20.66 0.13 26.10
C ARG A 682 21.81 0.45 25.15
N HIS A 683 21.53 0.59 23.86
CA HIS A 683 22.52 0.95 22.85
C HIS A 683 23.13 2.33 23.11
N ARG A 684 22.31 3.34 23.46
CA ARG A 684 22.79 4.68 23.82
C ARG A 684 23.71 4.68 25.05
N THR A 685 23.37 3.88 26.06
CA THR A 685 24.19 3.77 27.29
C THR A 685 25.38 2.82 27.17
N ARG A 686 25.52 2.07 26.07
CA ARG A 686 26.51 0.99 25.94
C ARG A 686 27.95 1.52 26.04
N MET A 687 28.27 2.58 25.29
CA MET A 687 29.65 3.06 25.22
C MET A 687 30.14 3.60 26.57
N LEU A 688 29.28 4.35 27.27
CA LEU A 688 29.58 4.85 28.62
C LEU A 688 29.89 3.72 29.60
N LYS A 689 29.11 2.63 29.57
CA LYS A 689 29.34 1.47 30.43
C LYS A 689 30.61 0.70 30.09
N ILE A 690 31.01 0.67 28.82
CA ILE A 690 32.27 0.05 28.39
C ILE A 690 33.46 0.88 28.91
N GLN A 691 33.39 2.21 28.80
CA GLN A 691 34.41 3.10 29.35
C GLN A 691 34.53 2.96 30.87
N GLU A 692 33.39 2.98 31.58
CA GLU A 692 33.33 2.75 33.03
C GLU A 692 33.91 1.38 33.43
N TYR A 693 33.64 0.33 32.64
CA TYR A 693 34.20 -1.01 32.86
C TYR A 693 35.73 -1.00 32.76
N TYR A 694 36.29 -0.38 31.72
CA TYR A 694 37.74 -0.31 31.56
C TYR A 694 38.44 0.59 32.57
N GLU A 695 37.85 1.73 32.91
CA GLU A 695 38.34 2.60 33.99
C GLU A 695 38.43 1.83 35.31
N ASN A 696 37.42 1.04 35.65
CA ASN A 696 37.43 0.22 36.86
C ASN A 696 38.48 -0.92 36.81
N CYS A 697 38.69 -1.54 35.65
CA CYS A 697 39.69 -2.59 35.49
C CYS A 697 41.14 -2.07 35.56
N LEU A 698 41.40 -0.86 35.05
CA LEU A 698 42.74 -0.29 34.94
C LEU A 698 43.11 0.60 36.15
N ASN A 699 42.14 1.26 36.78
CA ASN A 699 42.33 2.08 37.99
C ASN A 699 41.94 1.31 39.26
N SER A 700 42.73 0.31 39.66
CA SER A 700 42.51 -0.44 40.91
C SER A 700 42.73 0.37 42.21
N LYS A 701 43.15 1.65 42.14
CA LYS A 701 43.47 2.50 43.30
C LYS A 701 42.25 2.99 44.12
N LEU A 702 41.02 2.55 43.82
CA LEU A 702 39.83 2.84 44.63
C LEU A 702 39.25 1.59 45.34
N LEU A 703 39.86 0.41 45.24
CA LEU A 703 39.44 -0.80 45.94
C LEU A 703 40.39 -1.24 47.07
N THR A 704 41.22 -0.34 47.59
CA THR A 704 41.95 -0.56 48.86
C THR A 704 41.36 0.29 50.00
N SER A 705 40.06 0.15 50.28
CA SER A 705 39.46 0.68 51.52
C SER A 705 38.29 -0.16 52.04
N SER A 706 38.27 -1.48 51.78
CA SER A 706 37.29 -2.39 52.41
C SER A 706 37.92 -3.64 53.03
N GLU A 707 39.25 -3.67 53.20
CA GLU A 707 39.99 -4.77 53.85
C GLU A 707 40.56 -4.38 55.23
N SER A 708 40.07 -3.30 55.83
CA SER A 708 40.45 -2.85 57.18
C SER A 708 39.25 -2.64 58.11
N LEU A 709 38.18 -3.43 57.95
CA LEU A 709 36.99 -3.37 58.81
C LEU A 709 36.33 -4.75 58.97
N ILE A 710 37.17 -5.77 59.20
CA ILE A 710 36.83 -6.95 59.99
C ILE A 710 38.10 -7.30 60.78
N GLU A 711 38.33 -6.55 61.85
CA GLU A 711 38.86 -7.08 63.11
C GLU A 711 37.72 -6.98 64.13
#